data_AF-A0A1E3NH55-F1
#
_entry.id   AF-A0A1E3NH55-F1
#
_cell.length_a   1.000
_cell.length_b   1.000
_cell.length_c   1.000
_cell.angle_alpha   90.00
_cell.angle_beta   90.00
_cell.angle_gamma   90.00
#
_symmetry.space_group_name_H-M   'P 1'
#
loop_
_entity.id
_entity.type
_entity.pdbx_description
1 polymer ?
#
loop_
_entity_poly.entity_id
_entity_poly.type
_entity_poly.pdbx_seq_one_letter_code
_entity_poly.pdbx_strand_id
1 'polypeptide(L)'
;MPPILKCLRGNLAALKGIRFIHSSFIPKMAAPAASNSGSSSSYESDLILKTSISAIRNIGIIAHIDAGKTTTTERLLYYSGLTNRIGNVDEGDTITDYMTQEKDRGITIQSAAVTLPWKDHKINVIDTPGHADFTFEVTRSLRVLDGAVTILDAVAGVEAQTEKVWKQAKDLNIPIIAYINKMDRDGAGYGRTVKEIVGRLGTRAILLNVPYFVKDSSQNMIFKGIVDVINKKLIIWKDADLDGKEVDVFDISNSACEYPEVHEEMLKCREAVVETLGELDESIIDNFLETEDYTQVSIPLLKKSIRHLTLESKITPILCGSSFKNIGVQPLMDAIVDYLPSPVETNPPAIISSTLGSKGHSRKTKNKKIKENAVTQSSSNSATMSVIDPKLGCVINNNKNLTTALAFKVINHPNRGLMVFVRVYSGKLQPNSTIINSRTGEKIKIGKLLVMNGDSPLEVKYLSAGNIGVITGTEEISTGDTIIAHSLTRNVTQISKAETGLKLLPIDIPPPVFSVSIEPTTVADKRKLDTSLDILLKEDPSLKLSFDEESGQSILSGMGELHLEITKDRLVTDMKVKADIGDVCVTYKETITKPVGPVTIYENGAASLNEVSESQFGISLSVLPFDGEIDDMLVNMHEFMGKKFDEETDVHYLDMNTAVVFDKDSMPPVIRKELSLEKWTLNFSYSKVINSMLSGATGALQMGGRLARMPIQNIIVYVDKWYLPEVKDVSSVSPMIKVTREAIKSALSQLKDEDFTILEPIMNVRTYVLEADIGNVSQDLMSVRNAKIMGIENESEVGTNNDAQDLHWCKKQMTETYVPFDATMQYLQNNNGVSKMVISSEAPLREMIGYLSKLRSLTKGRGLYDMELKGMERASLDRVRQILDN
;
A
#
# COMPACT_ATOMS: atom_id res chain seq x y z
N MET A 1 -40.22 -13.18 66.46
CA MET A 1 -39.90 -13.81 65.16
C MET A 1 -38.88 -14.92 65.38
N PRO A 2 -39.07 -16.13 64.81
CA PRO A 2 -38.32 -17.35 65.18
C PRO A 2 -36.97 -17.49 64.44
N PRO A 3 -36.15 -18.50 64.82
CA PRO A 3 -34.71 -18.61 64.53
C PRO A 3 -34.37 -19.13 63.11
N ILE A 4 -35.11 -18.70 62.08
CA ILE A 4 -34.83 -19.06 60.67
C ILE A 4 -33.78 -18.13 60.04
N LEU A 5 -33.58 -16.93 60.60
CA LEU A 5 -32.64 -15.92 60.09
C LEU A 5 -31.16 -16.15 60.44
N LYS A 6 -30.85 -17.09 61.34
CA LYS A 6 -29.45 -17.36 61.77
C LYS A 6 -28.75 -18.41 60.90
N CYS A 7 -29.49 -19.36 60.31
CA CYS A 7 -28.92 -20.33 59.35
C CYS A 7 -28.62 -19.71 57.97
N LEU A 8 -29.34 -18.66 57.56
CA LEU A 8 -29.11 -18.00 56.27
C LEU A 8 -27.86 -17.09 56.25
N ARG A 9 -27.28 -16.74 57.41
CA ARG A 9 -26.05 -15.93 57.48
C ARG A 9 -24.75 -16.73 57.34
N GLY A 10 -24.79 -18.06 57.45
CA GLY A 10 -23.61 -18.93 57.31
C GLY A 10 -23.21 -19.20 55.85
N ASN A 11 -24.18 -19.29 54.93
CA ASN A 11 -23.93 -19.66 53.53
C ASN A 11 -23.68 -18.46 52.59
N LEU A 12 -23.79 -17.22 53.08
CA LEU A 12 -23.57 -16.00 52.28
C LEU A 12 -22.11 -15.50 52.28
N ALA A 13 -21.21 -16.16 53.01
CA ALA A 13 -19.79 -15.80 53.06
C ALA A 13 -18.92 -16.50 51.99
N ALA A 14 -19.41 -17.56 51.35
CA ALA A 14 -18.67 -18.32 50.33
C ALA A 14 -18.90 -17.84 48.87
N LEU A 15 -19.71 -16.79 48.65
CA LEU A 15 -20.09 -16.28 47.32
C LEU A 15 -19.54 -14.88 46.98
N LYS A 16 -18.41 -14.48 47.59
CA LYS A 16 -17.80 -13.14 47.39
C LYS A 16 -16.68 -13.07 46.33
N GLY A 17 -16.61 -14.03 45.41
CA GLY A 17 -15.58 -14.07 44.37
C GLY A 17 -16.03 -13.72 42.95
N ILE A 18 -17.34 -13.66 42.64
CA ILE A 18 -17.82 -13.52 41.27
C ILE A 18 -18.99 -12.54 41.24
N ARG A 19 -18.75 -11.34 40.71
CA ARG A 19 -19.79 -10.37 40.29
C ARG A 19 -19.41 -9.84 38.92
N PHE A 20 -19.95 -10.43 37.86
CA PHE A 20 -20.34 -9.67 36.68
C PHE A 20 -21.81 -9.27 36.86
N ILE A 21 -22.07 -7.99 36.63
CA ILE A 21 -23.27 -7.26 37.02
C ILE A 21 -24.41 -7.62 36.07
N HIS A 22 -25.51 -8.12 36.63
CA HIS A 22 -26.80 -8.24 35.96
C HIS A 22 -27.44 -6.84 35.79
N SER A 23 -27.96 -6.58 34.60
CA SER A 23 -29.09 -5.69 34.29
C SER A 23 -29.17 -4.36 35.07
N SER A 24 -28.37 -3.36 34.65
CA SER A 24 -28.69 -1.92 34.71
C SER A 24 -27.50 -1.06 34.30
N PHE A 25 -26.90 -1.29 33.12
CA PHE A 25 -25.90 -0.39 32.54
C PHE A 25 -25.95 -0.40 31.01
N ILE A 26 -27.06 0.11 30.45
CA ILE A 26 -26.86 1.24 29.54
C ILE A 26 -26.38 2.34 30.48
N PRO A 27 -25.23 3.00 30.29
CA PRO A 27 -25.10 4.30 30.91
C PRO A 27 -26.28 5.10 30.35
N LYS A 28 -27.32 5.29 31.17
CA LYS A 28 -27.95 6.59 31.18
C LYS A 28 -26.78 7.54 31.41
N MET A 29 -26.17 8.02 30.32
CA MET A 29 -25.72 9.38 30.32
C MET A 29 -26.97 10.12 30.76
N ALA A 30 -27.00 10.50 32.04
CA ALA A 30 -27.87 11.56 32.45
C ALA A 30 -27.50 12.69 31.50
N ALA A 31 -28.38 12.98 30.54
CA ALA A 31 -28.46 14.34 30.04
C ALA A 31 -28.53 15.19 31.31
N PRO A 32 -27.50 16.01 31.60
CA PRO A 32 -27.60 16.90 32.73
C PRO A 32 -28.84 17.74 32.46
N ALA A 33 -29.69 17.88 33.49
CA ALA A 33 -30.87 18.71 33.42
C ALA A 33 -30.52 20.01 32.68
N ALA A 34 -31.23 20.25 31.57
CA ALA A 34 -31.10 21.43 30.76
C ALA A 34 -31.14 22.66 31.66
N SER A 35 -29.96 23.22 31.94
CA SER A 35 -29.78 24.49 32.62
C SER A 35 -28.63 25.21 31.92
N ASN A 36 -29.05 26.02 30.96
CA ASN A 36 -28.38 27.19 30.39
C ASN A 36 -26.90 27.09 29.94
N SER A 37 -26.77 27.05 28.60
CA SER A 37 -25.83 27.81 27.76
C SER A 37 -24.32 27.70 28.02
N GLY A 38 -23.65 26.90 27.18
CA GLY A 38 -22.24 27.06 26.79
C GLY A 38 -21.33 25.87 27.13
N SER A 39 -20.57 25.38 26.13
CA SER A 39 -19.39 24.48 26.21
C SER A 39 -19.56 22.94 26.29
N SER A 40 -20.24 22.31 25.32
CA SER A 40 -20.22 20.83 25.15
C SER A 40 -19.04 20.29 24.31
N SER A 41 -18.30 21.12 23.58
CA SER A 41 -17.23 20.67 22.66
C SER A 41 -15.88 20.33 23.33
N SER A 42 -15.70 20.63 24.62
CA SER A 42 -14.40 20.50 25.30
C SER A 42 -14.14 19.12 25.91
N TYR A 43 -15.16 18.28 26.12
CA TYR A 43 -15.01 17.00 26.81
C TYR A 43 -14.61 15.84 25.87
N GLU A 44 -15.18 15.77 24.66
CA GLU A 44 -14.82 14.74 23.66
C GLU A 44 -13.41 14.92 23.10
N SER A 45 -13.00 16.18 22.90
CA SER A 45 -11.65 16.54 22.46
C SER A 45 -10.57 16.12 23.46
N ASP A 46 -10.86 16.18 24.77
CA ASP A 46 -9.93 15.80 25.82
C ASP A 46 -9.72 14.27 25.94
N LEU A 47 -10.74 13.45 25.61
CA LEU A 47 -10.63 11.98 25.66
C LEU A 47 -9.79 11.45 24.50
N ILE A 48 -9.99 11.98 23.28
CA ILE A 48 -9.26 11.62 22.05
C ILE A 48 -7.77 12.03 22.11
N LEU A 49 -7.44 13.02 22.97
CA LEU A 49 -6.08 13.58 23.13
C LEU A 49 -5.30 13.05 24.33
N LYS A 50 -5.98 12.51 25.36
CA LYS A 50 -5.35 11.95 26.57
C LYS A 50 -5.14 10.44 26.51
N THR A 51 -5.59 9.78 25.44
CA THR A 51 -5.36 8.34 25.22
C THR A 51 -3.86 8.04 25.21
N SER A 52 -3.44 7.06 26.00
CA SER A 52 -2.05 6.59 25.98
C SER A 52 -1.74 5.95 24.62
N ILE A 53 -0.47 6.00 24.20
CA ILE A 53 -0.05 5.41 22.93
C ILE A 53 -0.37 3.89 22.85
N SER A 54 -0.34 3.19 23.98
CA SER A 54 -0.72 1.77 24.10
C SER A 54 -2.21 1.50 23.83
N ALA A 55 -3.06 2.50 23.99
CA ALA A 55 -4.50 2.40 23.78
C ALA A 55 -4.93 2.92 22.39
N ILE A 56 -3.97 3.24 21.51
CA ILE A 56 -4.21 3.57 20.11
C ILE A 56 -4.17 2.28 19.27
N ARG A 57 -5.05 2.17 18.28
CA ARG A 57 -5.01 1.16 17.21
C ARG A 57 -5.08 1.88 15.87
N ASN A 58 -4.08 1.74 15.02
CA ASN A 58 -4.11 2.23 13.65
C ASN A 58 -4.40 1.06 12.73
N ILE A 59 -5.62 0.99 12.19
CA ILE A 59 -6.07 -0.14 11.38
C ILE A 59 -6.46 0.31 9.98
N GLY A 60 -6.23 -0.56 9.01
CA GLY A 60 -6.80 -0.40 7.67
C GLY A 60 -7.77 -1.52 7.36
N ILE A 61 -8.79 -1.21 6.57
CA ILE A 61 -9.77 -2.18 6.12
C ILE A 61 -9.40 -2.57 4.68
N ILE A 62 -9.13 -3.86 4.47
CA ILE A 62 -8.78 -4.46 3.19
C ILE A 62 -9.96 -5.29 2.72
N ALA A 63 -10.42 -5.10 1.49
CA ALA A 63 -11.47 -5.95 0.93
C ALA A 63 -11.48 -5.90 -0.60
N HIS A 64 -12.05 -6.92 -1.24
CA HIS A 64 -12.39 -6.83 -2.65
C HIS A 64 -13.59 -5.90 -2.92
N ILE A 65 -13.82 -5.60 -4.20
CA ILE A 65 -15.00 -4.87 -4.67
C ILE A 65 -16.25 -5.60 -4.20
N ASP A 66 -17.23 -4.85 -3.72
CA ASP A 66 -18.50 -5.33 -3.18
C ASP A 66 -18.42 -6.28 -1.98
N ALA A 67 -17.26 -6.57 -1.37
CA ALA A 67 -17.17 -7.42 -0.17
C ALA A 67 -17.85 -6.82 1.09
N GLY A 68 -18.35 -5.58 1.00
CA GLY A 68 -19.04 -4.87 2.09
C GLY A 68 -18.09 -4.09 2.99
N LYS A 69 -16.99 -3.59 2.44
CA LYS A 69 -15.97 -2.78 3.12
C LYS A 69 -16.57 -1.52 3.75
N THR A 70 -17.06 -0.62 2.90
CA THR A 70 -17.70 0.64 3.30
C THR A 70 -18.88 0.40 4.24
N THR A 71 -19.72 -0.61 3.96
CA THR A 71 -20.84 -0.98 4.83
C THR A 71 -20.36 -1.35 6.23
N THR A 72 -19.27 -2.09 6.34
CA THR A 72 -18.67 -2.45 7.64
C THR A 72 -18.11 -1.21 8.32
N THR A 73 -17.40 -0.34 7.60
CA THR A 73 -16.89 0.93 8.12
C THR A 73 -18.00 1.82 8.69
N GLU A 74 -19.12 1.96 7.98
CA GLU A 74 -20.30 2.69 8.45
C GLU A 74 -20.88 2.11 9.75
N ARG A 75 -20.94 0.77 9.88
CA ARG A 75 -21.38 0.14 11.12
C ARG A 75 -20.40 0.40 12.27
N LEU A 76 -19.08 0.41 12.01
CA LEU A 76 -18.08 0.79 13.03
C LEU A 76 -18.31 2.23 13.52
N LEU A 77 -18.61 3.17 12.61
CA LEU A 77 -18.91 4.56 12.97
C LEU A 77 -20.19 4.67 13.81
N TYR A 78 -21.25 3.96 13.40
CA TYR A 78 -22.51 3.96 14.14
C TYR A 78 -22.37 3.40 15.56
N TYR A 79 -21.75 2.22 15.69
CA TYR A 79 -21.61 1.57 17.00
C TYR A 79 -20.64 2.31 17.92
N SER A 80 -19.65 3.04 17.37
CA SER A 80 -18.79 3.92 18.17
C SER A 80 -19.52 5.13 18.77
N GLY A 81 -20.74 5.43 18.29
CA GLY A 81 -21.53 6.59 18.73
C GLY A 81 -21.19 7.90 18.03
N LEU A 82 -20.32 7.88 17.00
CA LEU A 82 -20.00 9.06 16.20
C LEU A 82 -21.16 9.51 15.32
N THR A 83 -21.99 8.55 14.88
CA THR A 83 -23.10 8.81 13.98
C THR A 83 -24.37 8.26 14.61
N ASN A 84 -25.44 9.06 14.57
CA ASN A 84 -26.75 8.65 15.06
C ASN A 84 -27.58 7.94 13.99
N ARG A 85 -27.06 7.87 12.75
CA ARG A 85 -27.68 7.23 11.60
C ARG A 85 -26.70 6.25 10.99
N ILE A 86 -27.24 5.24 10.34
CA ILE A 86 -26.45 4.29 9.58
C ILE A 86 -26.52 4.67 8.10
N GLY A 87 -25.37 4.94 7.48
CA GLY A 87 -25.28 5.19 6.05
C GLY A 87 -25.48 3.91 5.22
N ASN A 88 -26.04 4.06 4.03
CA ASN A 88 -26.17 2.99 3.04
C ASN A 88 -25.43 3.37 1.75
N VAL A 89 -24.67 2.42 1.20
CA VAL A 89 -23.88 2.59 -0.02
C VAL A 89 -24.81 2.77 -1.23
N ASP A 90 -25.87 1.97 -1.31
CA ASP A 90 -26.81 2.00 -2.45
C ASP A 90 -27.61 3.32 -2.52
N GLU A 91 -27.74 4.01 -1.38
CA GLU A 91 -28.43 5.30 -1.27
C GLU A 91 -27.46 6.48 -1.39
N GLY A 92 -26.14 6.23 -1.48
CA GLY A 92 -25.10 7.26 -1.56
C GLY A 92 -24.93 8.09 -0.28
N ASP A 93 -25.43 7.59 0.85
CA ASP A 93 -25.53 8.33 2.13
C ASP A 93 -24.38 8.06 3.10
N THR A 94 -23.34 7.36 2.63
CA THR A 94 -22.12 7.03 3.38
C THR A 94 -21.30 8.27 3.71
N ILE A 95 -20.57 8.20 4.83
CA ILE A 95 -19.70 9.26 5.38
C ILE A 95 -18.28 9.11 4.85
N THR A 96 -17.83 7.88 4.62
CA THR A 96 -16.45 7.61 4.18
C THR A 96 -16.24 7.86 2.69
N ASP A 97 -17.29 7.75 1.88
CA ASP A 97 -17.23 8.07 0.45
C ASP A 97 -17.50 9.56 0.27
N TYR A 98 -16.43 10.37 0.23
CA TYR A 98 -16.53 11.83 0.16
C TYR A 98 -16.87 12.32 -1.25
N MET A 99 -16.46 11.57 -2.27
CA MET A 99 -16.59 11.99 -3.66
C MET A 99 -17.95 11.59 -4.23
N THR A 100 -18.52 12.44 -5.09
CA THR A 100 -19.78 12.10 -5.79
C THR A 100 -19.59 10.87 -6.67
N GLN A 101 -18.42 10.71 -7.28
CA GLN A 101 -18.07 9.57 -8.12
C GLN A 101 -18.01 8.25 -7.33
N GLU A 102 -17.58 8.30 -6.06
CA GLU A 102 -17.58 7.11 -5.20
C GLU A 102 -19.02 6.66 -4.92
N LYS A 103 -19.90 7.62 -4.65
CA LYS A 103 -21.34 7.37 -4.40
C LYS A 103 -22.06 6.87 -5.65
N ASP A 104 -21.81 7.48 -6.80
CA ASP A 104 -22.46 7.11 -8.07
C ASP A 104 -22.03 5.73 -8.57
N ARG A 105 -20.76 5.35 -8.36
CA ARG A 105 -20.19 4.08 -8.80
C ARG A 105 -20.24 2.97 -7.74
N GLY A 106 -20.53 3.30 -6.48
CA GLY A 106 -20.55 2.36 -5.35
C GLY A 106 -19.17 1.78 -4.99
N ILE A 107 -18.08 2.48 -5.33
CA ILE A 107 -16.70 2.03 -5.07
C ILE A 107 -15.91 3.08 -4.28
N THR A 108 -15.00 2.62 -3.42
CA THR A 108 -14.04 3.51 -2.73
C THR A 108 -12.87 3.81 -3.66
N ILE A 109 -12.60 5.09 -3.92
CA ILE A 109 -11.53 5.60 -4.79
C ILE A 109 -10.39 6.15 -3.95
N GLN A 110 -10.69 6.96 -2.93
CA GLN A 110 -9.70 7.56 -2.04
C GLN A 110 -9.79 6.99 -0.63
N SER A 111 -8.66 6.85 0.07
CA SER A 111 -8.69 6.28 1.41
C SER A 111 -9.28 7.23 2.45
N ALA A 112 -10.39 6.89 3.10
CA ALA A 112 -10.96 7.71 4.18
C ALA A 112 -10.24 7.42 5.50
N ALA A 113 -9.80 8.45 6.22
CA ALA A 113 -9.19 8.29 7.54
C ALA A 113 -10.11 8.86 8.62
N VAL A 114 -10.61 7.98 9.50
CA VAL A 114 -11.56 8.34 10.57
C VAL A 114 -11.07 7.83 11.91
N THR A 115 -11.20 8.65 12.95
CA THR A 115 -10.92 8.28 14.34
C THR A 115 -12.22 7.93 15.05
N LEU A 116 -12.28 6.80 15.73
CA LEU A 116 -13.42 6.40 16.56
C LEU A 116 -13.02 5.88 17.96
N PRO A 117 -13.82 6.15 19.01
CA PRO A 117 -13.60 5.61 20.34
C PRO A 117 -14.28 4.23 20.51
N TRP A 118 -13.59 3.29 21.16
CA TRP A 118 -14.18 2.00 21.56
C TRP A 118 -13.50 1.45 22.82
N LYS A 119 -14.26 1.10 23.86
CA LYS A 119 -13.76 0.50 25.12
C LYS A 119 -12.47 1.14 25.67
N ASP A 120 -12.49 2.46 25.92
CA ASP A 120 -11.34 3.27 26.38
C ASP A 120 -10.11 3.29 25.43
N HIS A 121 -10.26 2.76 24.21
CA HIS A 121 -9.25 2.79 23.16
C HIS A 121 -9.66 3.77 22.05
N LYS A 122 -8.64 4.24 21.33
CA LYS A 122 -8.77 5.08 20.14
C LYS A 122 -8.42 4.25 18.92
N ILE A 123 -9.39 4.05 18.02
CA ILE A 123 -9.21 3.32 16.78
C ILE A 123 -9.16 4.34 15.64
N ASN A 124 -8.03 4.42 14.94
CA ASN A 124 -7.92 5.17 13.70
C ASN A 124 -8.10 4.18 12.55
N VAL A 125 -9.18 4.33 11.79
CA VAL A 125 -9.54 3.49 10.66
C VAL A 125 -9.13 4.19 9.37
N ILE A 126 -8.41 3.48 8.50
CA ILE A 126 -8.17 3.89 7.12
C ILE A 126 -8.93 2.93 6.20
N ASP A 127 -9.96 3.43 5.54
CA ASP A 127 -10.74 2.65 4.59
C ASP A 127 -10.02 2.63 3.24
N THR A 128 -9.52 1.48 2.78
CA THR A 128 -8.65 1.42 1.57
C THR A 128 -9.41 1.03 0.31
N PRO A 129 -9.06 1.50 -0.89
CA PRO A 129 -9.71 1.09 -2.14
C PRO A 129 -9.62 -0.42 -2.38
N GLY A 130 -10.69 -1.00 -2.96
CA GLY A 130 -10.74 -2.42 -3.32
C GLY A 130 -10.42 -2.72 -4.78
N HIS A 131 -10.22 -1.69 -5.61
CA HIS A 131 -10.01 -1.81 -7.06
C HIS A 131 -8.51 -1.80 -7.41
N ALA A 132 -8.12 -2.53 -8.46
CA ALA A 132 -6.71 -2.69 -8.89
C ALA A 132 -6.06 -1.36 -9.35
N ASP A 133 -6.80 -0.52 -10.07
CA ASP A 133 -6.34 0.81 -10.53
C ASP A 133 -5.88 1.75 -9.40
N PHE A 134 -6.32 1.52 -8.16
CA PHE A 134 -5.91 2.32 -6.98
C PHE A 134 -4.91 1.58 -6.08
N THR A 135 -4.12 0.69 -6.65
CA THR A 135 -3.03 -0.03 -5.94
C THR A 135 -2.04 0.90 -5.25
N PHE A 136 -1.77 2.08 -5.81
CA PHE A 136 -0.95 3.09 -5.15
C PHE A 136 -1.60 3.62 -3.86
N GLU A 137 -2.91 3.85 -3.87
CA GLU A 137 -3.69 4.29 -2.70
C GLU A 137 -3.73 3.20 -1.62
N VAL A 138 -3.74 1.94 -1.99
CA VAL A 138 -3.59 0.81 -1.06
C VAL A 138 -2.18 0.79 -0.47
N THR A 139 -1.14 0.87 -1.31
CA THR A 139 0.28 0.81 -0.90
C THR A 139 0.64 1.94 0.07
N ARG A 140 0.21 3.18 -0.20
CA ARG A 140 0.44 4.32 0.70
C ARG A 140 -0.29 4.12 2.03
N SER A 141 -1.49 3.52 2.01
CA SER A 141 -2.32 3.35 3.21
C SER A 141 -1.72 2.29 4.12
N LEU A 142 -1.33 1.13 3.58
CA LEU A 142 -0.74 0.01 4.33
C LEU A 142 0.50 0.44 5.13
N ARG A 143 1.37 1.29 4.58
CA ARG A 143 2.59 1.78 5.24
C ARG A 143 2.32 2.60 6.51
N VAL A 144 1.11 3.10 6.66
CA VAL A 144 0.67 3.98 7.75
C VAL A 144 -0.10 3.19 8.81
N LEU A 145 -0.39 1.92 8.57
CA LEU A 145 -1.12 1.08 9.52
C LEU A 145 -0.18 0.44 10.54
N ASP A 146 -0.78 0.00 11.65
CA ASP A 146 -0.15 -0.92 12.60
C ASP A 146 -0.76 -2.31 12.49
N GLY A 147 -2.05 -2.42 12.16
CA GLY A 147 -2.74 -3.68 11.89
C GLY A 147 -3.75 -3.55 10.74
N ALA A 148 -4.33 -4.65 10.30
CA ALA A 148 -5.34 -4.64 9.24
C ALA A 148 -6.52 -5.59 9.54
N VAL A 149 -7.67 -5.26 8.97
CA VAL A 149 -8.87 -6.09 8.96
C VAL A 149 -9.20 -6.43 7.52
N THR A 150 -9.08 -7.70 7.16
CA THR A 150 -9.42 -8.20 5.83
C THR A 150 -10.86 -8.70 5.83
N ILE A 151 -11.71 -8.04 5.05
CA ILE A 151 -13.12 -8.39 4.86
C ILE A 151 -13.25 -9.30 3.63
N LEU A 152 -13.88 -10.45 3.81
CA LEU A 152 -14.09 -11.46 2.78
C LEU A 152 -15.59 -11.72 2.60
N ASP A 153 -16.05 -11.92 1.37
CA ASP A 153 -17.44 -12.31 1.11
C ASP A 153 -17.62 -13.83 1.34
N ALA A 154 -18.57 -14.22 2.18
CA ALA A 154 -18.86 -15.63 2.46
C ALA A 154 -19.30 -16.43 1.21
N VAL A 155 -19.84 -15.77 0.19
CA VAL A 155 -20.31 -16.39 -1.07
C VAL A 155 -19.20 -16.46 -2.11
N ALA A 156 -18.35 -15.44 -2.21
CA ALA A 156 -17.29 -15.39 -3.21
C ALA A 156 -16.00 -16.11 -2.75
N GLY A 157 -15.69 -16.04 -1.45
CA GLY A 157 -14.47 -16.58 -0.87
C GLY A 157 -13.28 -15.61 -0.98
N VAL A 158 -12.07 -16.16 -1.13
CA VAL A 158 -10.84 -15.38 -1.30
C VAL A 158 -10.63 -15.06 -2.78
N GLU A 159 -10.64 -13.76 -3.10
CA GLU A 159 -10.46 -13.24 -4.45
C GLU A 159 -9.02 -12.77 -4.71
N ALA A 160 -8.59 -12.79 -5.98
CA ALA A 160 -7.21 -12.50 -6.38
C ALA A 160 -6.67 -11.14 -5.91
N GLN A 161 -7.51 -10.10 -5.95
CA GLN A 161 -7.12 -8.78 -5.47
C GLN A 161 -6.89 -8.78 -3.95
N THR A 162 -7.69 -9.52 -3.19
CA THR A 162 -7.51 -9.67 -1.75
C THR A 162 -6.20 -10.39 -1.45
N GLU A 163 -5.83 -11.41 -2.22
CA GLU A 163 -4.56 -12.10 -2.10
C GLU A 163 -3.35 -11.17 -2.35
N LYS A 164 -3.42 -10.33 -3.38
CA LYS A 164 -2.37 -9.35 -3.68
C LYS A 164 -2.17 -8.35 -2.54
N VAL A 165 -3.25 -7.75 -2.05
CA VAL A 165 -3.18 -6.79 -0.93
C VAL A 165 -2.78 -7.49 0.38
N TRP A 166 -3.23 -8.73 0.59
CA TRP A 166 -2.81 -9.56 1.73
C TRP A 166 -1.30 -9.80 1.71
N LYS A 167 -0.75 -10.17 0.54
CA LYS A 167 0.69 -10.37 0.36
C LYS A 167 1.46 -9.08 0.65
N GLN A 168 1.01 -7.94 0.12
CA GLN A 168 1.60 -6.63 0.42
C GLN A 168 1.59 -6.30 1.92
N ALA A 169 0.50 -6.61 2.62
CA ALA A 169 0.42 -6.41 4.07
C ALA A 169 1.36 -7.35 4.84
N LYS A 170 1.48 -8.61 4.39
CA LYS A 170 2.40 -9.61 4.95
C LYS A 170 3.87 -9.22 4.73
N ASP A 171 4.22 -8.70 3.55
CA ASP A 171 5.57 -8.20 3.23
C ASP A 171 5.97 -7.01 4.12
N LEU A 172 4.99 -6.21 4.53
CA LEU A 172 5.15 -5.12 5.50
C LEU A 172 5.07 -5.57 6.97
N ASN A 173 4.92 -6.88 7.24
CA ASN A 173 4.72 -7.47 8.56
C ASN A 173 3.57 -6.85 9.35
N ILE A 174 2.46 -6.53 8.69
CA ILE A 174 1.26 -5.98 9.33
C ILE A 174 0.42 -7.16 9.86
N PRO A 175 0.13 -7.22 11.18
CA PRO A 175 -0.81 -8.20 11.73
C PRO A 175 -2.23 -8.04 11.19
N ILE A 176 -2.88 -9.16 10.84
CA ILE A 176 -4.18 -9.15 10.16
C ILE A 176 -5.22 -9.97 10.94
N ILE A 177 -6.45 -9.43 11.01
CA ILE A 177 -7.66 -10.17 11.38
C ILE A 177 -8.52 -10.36 10.13
N ALA A 178 -9.11 -11.54 9.96
CA ALA A 178 -10.05 -11.80 8.88
C ALA A 178 -11.50 -11.71 9.38
N TYR A 179 -12.38 -11.06 8.62
CA TYR A 179 -13.81 -10.95 8.87
C TYR A 179 -14.61 -11.46 7.66
N ILE A 180 -15.25 -12.60 7.81
CA ILE A 180 -16.12 -13.21 6.80
C ILE A 180 -17.50 -12.57 6.89
N ASN A 181 -17.79 -11.69 5.94
CA ASN A 181 -18.99 -10.89 5.85
C ASN A 181 -20.04 -11.52 4.94
N LYS A 182 -21.26 -10.97 4.95
CA LYS A 182 -22.42 -11.42 4.16
C LYS A 182 -22.87 -12.85 4.44
N MET A 183 -22.75 -13.29 5.69
CA MET A 183 -23.27 -14.59 6.14
C MET A 183 -24.79 -14.74 5.99
N ASP A 184 -25.50 -13.65 5.72
CA ASP A 184 -26.95 -13.62 5.46
C ASP A 184 -27.35 -14.03 4.04
N ARG A 185 -26.40 -14.20 3.12
CA ARG A 185 -26.67 -14.57 1.73
C ARG A 185 -26.80 -16.08 1.54
N ASP A 186 -27.66 -16.47 0.59
CA ASP A 186 -27.74 -17.84 0.11
C ASP A 186 -26.41 -18.27 -0.50
N GLY A 187 -25.91 -19.45 -0.12
CA GLY A 187 -24.60 -19.95 -0.54
C GLY A 187 -23.41 -19.40 0.25
N ALA A 188 -23.63 -18.70 1.37
CA ALA A 188 -22.57 -18.27 2.29
C ALA A 188 -21.87 -19.47 2.95
N GLY A 189 -20.66 -19.81 2.50
CA GLY A 189 -19.88 -20.93 3.02
C GLY A 189 -18.76 -20.46 3.94
N TYR A 190 -18.97 -20.49 5.26
CA TYR A 190 -17.97 -20.09 6.24
C TYR A 190 -16.76 -21.04 6.24
N GLY A 191 -17.01 -22.35 6.33
CA GLY A 191 -15.96 -23.37 6.35
C GLY A 191 -15.16 -23.42 5.06
N ARG A 192 -15.82 -23.24 3.91
CA ARG A 192 -15.13 -23.06 2.62
C ARG A 192 -14.19 -21.85 2.64
N THR A 193 -14.68 -20.67 3.04
CA THR A 193 -13.87 -19.44 3.04
C THR A 193 -12.70 -19.54 4.02
N VAL A 194 -12.88 -20.17 5.19
CA VAL A 194 -11.77 -20.47 6.12
C VAL A 194 -10.70 -21.34 5.46
N LYS A 195 -11.10 -22.40 4.75
CA LYS A 195 -10.15 -23.26 4.04
C LYS A 195 -9.42 -22.51 2.92
N GLU A 196 -10.10 -21.62 2.22
CA GLU A 196 -9.47 -20.75 1.21
C GLU A 196 -8.48 -19.76 1.82
N ILE A 197 -8.76 -19.20 3.00
CA ILE A 197 -7.80 -18.36 3.74
C ILE A 197 -6.52 -19.16 4.03
N VAL A 198 -6.64 -20.39 4.54
CA VAL A 198 -5.46 -21.22 4.83
C VAL A 198 -4.71 -21.61 3.55
N GLY A 199 -5.45 -22.05 2.53
CA GLY A 199 -4.88 -22.56 1.28
C GLY A 199 -4.26 -21.50 0.37
N ARG A 200 -4.93 -20.34 0.20
CA ARG A 200 -4.52 -19.28 -0.73
C ARG A 200 -3.71 -18.17 -0.06
N LEU A 201 -4.11 -17.74 1.14
CA LEU A 201 -3.43 -16.64 1.84
C LEU A 201 -2.22 -17.11 2.66
N GLY A 202 -2.05 -18.44 2.81
CA GLY A 202 -0.88 -19.05 3.42
C GLY A 202 -0.69 -18.62 4.88
N THR A 203 -1.72 -18.85 5.70
CA THR A 203 -1.74 -18.51 7.13
C THR A 203 -2.49 -19.57 7.94
N ARG A 204 -2.14 -19.71 9.22
CA ARG A 204 -2.91 -20.54 10.16
C ARG A 204 -4.13 -19.78 10.63
N ALA A 205 -5.31 -20.37 10.47
CA ALA A 205 -6.57 -19.78 10.88
C ALA A 205 -6.91 -20.14 12.34
N ILE A 206 -7.33 -19.15 13.14
CA ILE A 206 -7.91 -19.39 14.48
C ILE A 206 -9.34 -18.86 14.50
N LEU A 207 -10.30 -19.75 14.72
CA LEU A 207 -11.73 -19.40 14.72
C LEU A 207 -12.11 -18.76 16.06
N LEU A 208 -12.37 -17.46 16.07
CA LEU A 208 -12.81 -16.76 17.28
C LEU A 208 -14.32 -16.87 17.48
N ASN A 209 -15.07 -16.82 16.38
CA ASN A 209 -16.51 -17.03 16.39
C ASN A 209 -16.94 -17.93 15.23
N VAL A 210 -18.15 -18.48 15.32
CA VAL A 210 -18.75 -19.38 14.33
C VAL A 210 -20.17 -18.92 14.05
N PRO A 211 -20.68 -18.99 12.80
CA PRO A 211 -22.02 -18.53 12.49
C PRO A 211 -23.09 -19.46 13.08
N TYR A 212 -24.17 -18.86 13.61
CA TYR A 212 -25.34 -19.59 14.09
C TYR A 212 -26.53 -19.39 13.16
N PHE A 213 -27.02 -20.50 12.60
CA PHE A 213 -28.17 -20.55 11.70
C PHE A 213 -29.38 -21.18 12.39
N VAL A 214 -30.56 -20.62 12.11
CA VAL A 214 -31.85 -21.13 12.58
C VAL A 214 -32.74 -21.44 11.37
N LYS A 215 -33.44 -22.57 11.40
CA LYS A 215 -34.43 -22.91 10.38
C LYS A 215 -35.69 -22.05 10.56
N ASP A 216 -36.10 -21.38 9.50
CA ASP A 216 -37.39 -20.69 9.46
C ASP A 216 -38.55 -21.67 9.22
N SER A 217 -39.78 -21.16 9.32
CA SER A 217 -41.05 -21.81 8.99
C SER A 217 -41.02 -22.50 7.62
N SER A 218 -40.25 -21.94 6.67
CA SER A 218 -40.04 -22.45 5.32
C SER A 218 -38.88 -23.46 5.19
N GLN A 219 -38.31 -23.94 6.30
CA GLN A 219 -37.12 -24.83 6.36
C GLN A 219 -35.82 -24.25 5.79
N ASN A 220 -35.78 -22.95 5.46
CA ASN A 220 -34.57 -22.26 5.03
C ASN A 220 -33.69 -21.91 6.24
N MET A 221 -32.37 -22.02 6.09
CA MET A 221 -31.40 -21.64 7.11
C MET A 221 -31.20 -20.12 7.10
N ILE A 222 -31.56 -19.44 8.20
CA ILE A 222 -31.39 -18.01 8.36
C ILE A 222 -30.28 -17.74 9.38
N PHE A 223 -29.34 -16.88 9.00
CA PHE A 223 -28.28 -16.41 9.89
C PHE A 223 -28.88 -15.48 10.98
N LYS A 224 -28.75 -15.87 12.26
CA LYS A 224 -29.35 -15.12 13.39
C LYS A 224 -28.35 -14.67 14.46
N GLY A 225 -27.14 -15.22 14.46
CA GLY A 225 -26.19 -14.90 15.52
C GLY A 225 -24.83 -15.55 15.31
N ILE A 226 -24.01 -15.46 16.34
CA ILE A 226 -22.67 -16.05 16.36
C ILE A 226 -22.40 -16.76 17.68
N VAL A 227 -21.57 -17.78 17.61
CA VAL A 227 -21.04 -18.52 18.76
C VAL A 227 -19.63 -18.01 19.05
N ASP A 228 -19.41 -17.43 20.22
CA ASP A 228 -18.08 -17.02 20.70
C ASP A 228 -17.38 -18.24 21.32
N VAL A 229 -16.38 -18.76 20.59
CA VAL A 229 -15.62 -19.97 20.95
C VAL A 229 -14.73 -19.73 22.17
N ILE A 230 -14.23 -18.50 22.34
CA ILE A 230 -13.29 -18.14 23.40
C ILE A 230 -14.02 -17.98 24.73
N ASN A 231 -15.13 -17.24 24.73
CA ASN A 231 -15.91 -16.98 25.95
C ASN A 231 -17.01 -18.02 26.22
N LYS A 232 -17.23 -18.98 25.31
CA LYS A 232 -18.25 -20.04 25.41
C LYS A 232 -19.66 -19.48 25.51
N LYS A 233 -19.99 -18.53 24.64
CA LYS A 233 -21.28 -17.83 24.63
C LYS A 233 -21.94 -17.89 23.27
N LEU A 234 -23.25 -18.11 23.25
CA LEU A 234 -24.08 -17.92 22.07
C LEU A 234 -24.68 -16.50 22.11
N ILE A 235 -24.49 -15.75 21.04
CA ILE A 235 -24.92 -14.36 20.92
C ILE A 235 -25.95 -14.29 19.79
N ILE A 236 -27.20 -13.94 20.10
CA ILE A 236 -28.30 -13.88 19.15
C ILE A 236 -28.80 -12.44 19.05
N TRP A 237 -28.88 -11.92 17.83
CA TRP A 237 -29.43 -10.59 17.57
C TRP A 237 -30.94 -10.70 17.35
N LYS A 238 -31.70 -9.78 17.94
CA LYS A 238 -33.16 -9.79 17.81
C LYS A 238 -33.58 -9.21 16.47
N ASP A 239 -34.39 -9.95 15.72
CA ASP A 239 -34.94 -9.49 14.42
C ASP A 239 -35.79 -8.22 14.54
N ALA A 240 -36.34 -7.94 15.73
CA ALA A 240 -37.13 -6.74 15.99
C ALA A 240 -36.29 -5.45 16.06
N ASP A 241 -34.99 -5.57 16.34
CA ASP A 241 -34.08 -4.43 16.42
C ASP A 241 -33.27 -4.30 15.12
N LEU A 242 -33.72 -3.39 14.26
CA LEU A 242 -33.06 -3.10 12.99
C LEU A 242 -31.66 -2.51 13.18
N ASP A 243 -31.34 -1.95 14.35
CA ASP A 243 -30.06 -1.30 14.63
C ASP A 243 -29.02 -2.27 15.23
N GLY A 244 -29.42 -3.51 15.57
CA GLY A 244 -28.53 -4.54 16.09
C GLY A 244 -27.92 -4.26 17.47
N LYS A 245 -28.56 -3.43 18.31
CA LYS A 245 -28.15 -3.09 19.68
C LYS A 245 -28.69 -4.07 20.72
N GLU A 246 -29.87 -4.63 20.50
CA GLU A 246 -30.49 -5.61 21.37
C GLU A 246 -30.01 -7.03 21.03
N VAL A 247 -29.31 -7.62 21.99
CA VAL A 247 -28.66 -8.92 21.83
C VAL A 247 -28.95 -9.78 23.06
N ASP A 248 -29.37 -11.02 22.82
CA ASP A 248 -29.50 -12.02 23.86
C ASP A 248 -28.22 -12.87 23.92
N VAL A 249 -27.67 -13.02 25.13
CA VAL A 249 -26.41 -13.74 25.36
C VAL A 249 -26.70 -14.95 26.23
N PHE A 250 -26.44 -16.13 25.70
CA PHE A 250 -26.64 -17.42 26.37
C PHE A 250 -25.29 -18.04 26.71
N ASP A 251 -25.16 -18.59 27.91
CA ASP A 251 -23.98 -19.35 28.30
C ASP A 251 -24.11 -20.80 27.81
N ILE A 252 -23.13 -21.24 27.01
CA ILE A 252 -23.08 -22.58 26.42
C ILE A 252 -21.90 -23.38 26.95
N SER A 253 -21.34 -23.02 28.11
CA SER A 253 -20.22 -23.75 28.70
C SER A 253 -20.55 -25.18 29.12
N ASN A 254 -21.83 -25.46 29.41
CA ASN A 254 -22.27 -26.74 29.98
C ASN A 254 -23.11 -27.54 28.99
N SER A 255 -22.99 -28.87 29.02
CA SER A 255 -23.76 -29.79 28.19
C SER A 255 -25.27 -29.78 28.45
N ALA A 256 -25.71 -29.25 29.60
CA ALA A 256 -27.12 -29.05 29.95
C ALA A 256 -27.68 -27.69 29.46
N CYS A 257 -26.99 -26.99 28.57
CA CYS A 257 -27.46 -25.71 28.03
C CYS A 257 -28.68 -25.90 27.11
N GLU A 258 -29.38 -24.79 26.85
CA GLU A 258 -30.61 -24.73 26.04
C GLU A 258 -30.38 -25.16 24.58
N TYR A 259 -29.13 -25.17 24.11
CA TYR A 259 -28.74 -25.45 22.73
C TYR A 259 -27.64 -26.55 22.65
N PRO A 260 -27.99 -27.83 22.80
CA PRO A 260 -27.00 -28.92 22.87
C PRO A 260 -26.21 -29.12 21.57
N GLU A 261 -26.84 -28.91 20.39
CA GLU A 261 -26.16 -29.03 19.09
C GLU A 261 -25.05 -27.96 18.94
N VAL A 262 -25.34 -26.73 19.38
CA VAL A 262 -24.40 -25.61 19.34
C VAL A 262 -23.23 -25.82 20.32
N HIS A 263 -23.50 -26.46 21.46
CA HIS A 263 -22.47 -26.81 22.43
C HIS A 263 -21.47 -27.81 21.86
N GLU A 264 -21.93 -28.85 21.15
CA GLU A 264 -21.05 -29.84 20.52
C GLU A 264 -20.15 -29.21 19.45
N GLU A 265 -20.71 -28.34 18.60
CA GLU A 265 -19.94 -27.61 17.59
C GLU A 265 -18.91 -26.65 18.21
N MET A 266 -19.30 -25.91 19.25
CA MET A 266 -18.40 -25.06 20.01
C MET A 266 -17.24 -25.85 20.63
N LEU A 267 -17.50 -27.04 21.18
CA LEU A 267 -16.48 -27.89 21.78
C LEU A 267 -15.42 -28.33 20.75
N LYS A 268 -15.86 -28.77 19.57
CA LYS A 268 -14.96 -29.13 18.46
C LYS A 268 -14.14 -27.94 17.97
N CYS A 269 -14.75 -26.75 17.88
CA CYS A 269 -14.03 -25.54 17.52
C CYS A 269 -12.98 -25.19 18.58
N ARG A 270 -13.33 -25.33 19.87
CA ARG A 270 -12.45 -25.00 20.97
C ARG A 270 -11.27 -25.96 21.08
N GLU A 271 -11.49 -27.25 20.86
CA GLU A 271 -10.44 -28.27 20.75
C GLU A 271 -9.44 -27.87 19.66
N ALA A 272 -9.91 -27.59 18.45
CA ALA A 272 -9.05 -27.18 17.34
C ALA A 272 -8.25 -25.89 17.63
N VAL A 273 -8.86 -24.90 18.29
CA VAL A 273 -8.18 -23.65 18.69
C VAL A 273 -7.08 -23.94 19.71
N VAL A 274 -7.36 -24.74 20.73
CA VAL A 274 -6.38 -25.08 21.78
C VAL A 274 -5.22 -25.89 21.20
N GLU A 275 -5.49 -26.85 20.32
CA GLU A 275 -4.45 -27.65 19.65
C GLU A 275 -3.55 -26.78 18.76
N THR A 276 -4.15 -25.96 17.90
CA THR A 276 -3.41 -25.07 16.99
C THR A 276 -2.54 -24.07 17.76
N LEU A 277 -3.04 -23.54 18.89
CA LEU A 277 -2.26 -22.64 19.73
C LEU A 277 -1.19 -23.39 20.52
N GLY A 278 -1.47 -24.61 20.99
CA GLY A 278 -0.52 -25.47 21.69
C GLY A 278 0.71 -25.80 20.84
N GLU A 279 0.55 -25.98 19.53
CA GLU A 279 1.69 -26.18 18.61
C GLU A 279 2.69 -25.00 18.60
N LEU A 280 2.25 -23.79 18.96
CA LEU A 280 3.03 -22.55 18.83
C LEU A 280 3.39 -21.92 20.18
N ASP A 281 2.67 -22.25 21.25
CA ASP A 281 2.82 -21.68 22.59
C ASP A 281 2.80 -22.77 23.68
N GLU A 282 3.98 -23.07 24.22
CA GLU A 282 4.17 -24.08 25.28
C GLU A 282 3.31 -23.80 26.52
N SER A 283 2.99 -22.54 26.82
CA SER A 283 2.21 -22.19 28.01
C SER A 283 0.77 -22.72 27.96
N ILE A 284 0.22 -22.90 26.75
CA ILE A 284 -1.10 -23.50 26.56
C ILE A 284 -1.04 -25.01 26.78
N ILE A 285 0.02 -25.67 26.31
CA ILE A 285 0.24 -27.09 26.55
C ILE A 285 0.31 -27.36 28.06
N ASP A 286 1.11 -26.57 28.79
CA ASP A 286 1.24 -26.72 30.24
C ASP A 286 -0.11 -26.58 30.95
N ASN A 287 -0.91 -25.56 30.60
CA ASN A 287 -2.23 -25.36 31.20
C ASN A 287 -3.24 -26.45 30.81
N PHE A 288 -3.13 -26.99 29.59
CA PHE A 288 -3.94 -28.11 29.14
C PHE A 288 -3.58 -29.40 29.89
N LEU A 289 -2.28 -29.70 30.07
CA LEU A 289 -1.83 -30.87 30.83
C LEU A 289 -2.24 -30.81 32.31
N GLU A 290 -2.37 -29.61 32.89
CA GLU A 290 -2.88 -29.43 34.25
C GLU A 290 -4.39 -29.62 34.38
N THR A 291 -5.15 -29.25 33.34
CA THR A 291 -6.62 -29.27 33.38
C THR A 291 -7.23 -30.54 32.78
N GLU A 292 -6.49 -31.21 31.89
CA GLU A 292 -6.91 -32.37 31.07
C GLU A 292 -8.24 -32.16 30.31
N ASP A 293 -8.67 -30.89 30.14
CA ASP A 293 -9.94 -30.51 29.51
C ASP A 293 -9.80 -29.21 28.69
N TYR A 294 -10.03 -29.32 27.38
CA TYR A 294 -9.99 -28.21 26.42
C TYR A 294 -10.93 -27.05 26.78
N THR A 295 -12.05 -27.32 27.47
CA THR A 295 -13.01 -26.29 27.88
C THR A 295 -12.58 -25.52 29.13
N GLN A 296 -11.68 -26.08 29.94
CA GLN A 296 -11.18 -25.49 31.18
C GLN A 296 -9.91 -24.65 30.99
N VAL A 297 -9.26 -24.73 29.83
CA VAL A 297 -8.11 -23.90 29.49
C VAL A 297 -8.44 -22.41 29.71
N SER A 298 -7.54 -21.73 30.41
CA SER A 298 -7.71 -20.36 30.91
C SER A 298 -7.98 -19.36 29.78
N ILE A 299 -9.14 -18.68 29.82
CA ILE A 299 -9.53 -17.68 28.80
C ILE A 299 -8.52 -16.52 28.70
N PRO A 300 -8.02 -15.93 29.81
CA PRO A 300 -6.97 -14.91 29.73
C PRO A 300 -5.69 -15.39 29.05
N LEU A 301 -5.32 -16.66 29.26
CA LEU A 301 -4.14 -17.26 28.62
C LEU A 301 -4.35 -17.42 27.12
N LEU A 302 -5.50 -17.95 26.70
CA LEU A 302 -5.87 -18.05 25.29
C LEU A 302 -5.83 -16.68 24.59
N LYS A 303 -6.48 -15.66 25.18
CA LYS A 303 -6.45 -14.30 24.61
C LYS A 303 -5.04 -13.74 24.49
N LYS A 304 -4.19 -13.97 25.49
CA LYS A 304 -2.79 -13.52 25.49
C LYS A 304 -1.98 -14.21 24.39
N SER A 305 -2.14 -15.52 24.23
CA SER A 305 -1.45 -16.30 23.22
C SER A 305 -1.91 -15.92 21.80
N ILE A 306 -3.22 -15.81 21.58
CA ILE A 306 -3.79 -15.36 20.30
C ILE A 306 -3.23 -13.99 19.95
N ARG A 307 -3.22 -13.03 20.88
CA ARG A 307 -2.63 -11.71 20.66
C ARG A 307 -1.16 -11.83 20.29
N HIS A 308 -0.36 -12.54 21.09
CA HIS A 308 1.07 -12.70 20.84
C HIS A 308 1.37 -13.26 19.44
N LEU A 309 0.72 -14.36 19.06
CA LEU A 309 0.93 -15.02 17.77
C LEU A 309 0.37 -14.21 16.60
N THR A 310 -0.67 -13.39 16.83
CA THR A 310 -1.19 -12.44 15.82
C THR A 310 -0.17 -11.33 15.58
N LEU A 311 0.44 -10.78 16.64
CA LEU A 311 1.49 -9.74 16.52
C LEU A 311 2.73 -10.25 15.76
N GLU A 312 3.07 -11.52 15.92
CA GLU A 312 4.15 -12.18 15.17
C GLU A 312 3.72 -12.62 13.75
N SER A 313 2.48 -12.34 13.33
CA SER A 313 1.90 -12.74 12.04
C SER A 313 1.97 -14.26 11.75
N LYS A 314 2.00 -15.09 12.82
CA LYS A 314 2.03 -16.56 12.72
C LYS A 314 0.65 -17.18 12.56
N ILE A 315 -0.38 -16.52 13.11
CA ILE A 315 -1.78 -16.91 13.02
C ILE A 315 -2.61 -15.71 12.56
N THR A 316 -3.78 -16.01 11.99
CA THR A 316 -4.81 -15.04 11.67
C THR A 316 -6.10 -15.38 12.44
N PRO A 317 -6.56 -14.51 13.35
CA PRO A 317 -7.87 -14.66 13.96
C PRO A 317 -8.99 -14.42 12.93
N ILE A 318 -9.96 -15.31 12.89
CA ILE A 318 -11.12 -15.26 11.98
C ILE A 318 -12.39 -14.96 12.78
N LEU A 319 -13.14 -13.98 12.29
CA LEU A 319 -14.49 -13.67 12.71
C LEU A 319 -15.46 -13.77 11.53
N CYS A 320 -16.75 -13.88 11.81
CA CYS A 320 -17.84 -13.79 10.85
C CYS A 320 -18.97 -12.88 11.32
N GLY A 321 -19.78 -12.45 10.35
CA GLY A 321 -20.99 -11.67 10.59
C GLY A 321 -21.68 -11.24 9.29
N SER A 322 -22.65 -10.34 9.45
CA SER A 322 -23.31 -9.64 8.34
C SER A 322 -23.44 -8.16 8.69
N SER A 323 -22.59 -7.34 8.06
CA SER A 323 -22.63 -5.89 8.22
C SER A 323 -23.90 -5.26 7.64
N PHE A 324 -24.59 -5.94 6.72
CA PHE A 324 -25.87 -5.48 6.19
C PHE A 324 -27.01 -5.70 7.20
N LYS A 325 -27.03 -6.87 7.86
CA LYS A 325 -28.02 -7.21 8.89
C LYS A 325 -27.66 -6.74 10.30
N ASN A 326 -26.57 -5.99 10.47
CA ASN A 326 -26.11 -5.49 11.77
C ASN A 326 -25.68 -6.57 12.77
N ILE A 327 -25.26 -7.75 12.29
CA ILE A 327 -24.88 -8.89 13.13
C ILE A 327 -23.35 -9.06 13.09
N GLY A 328 -22.70 -9.15 14.25
CA GLY A 328 -21.27 -9.54 14.36
C GLY A 328 -20.24 -8.40 14.26
N VAL A 329 -20.66 -7.15 14.03
CA VAL A 329 -19.71 -6.01 13.95
C VAL A 329 -19.16 -5.60 15.32
N GLN A 330 -19.95 -5.66 16.41
CA GLN A 330 -19.44 -5.33 17.74
C GLN A 330 -18.34 -6.31 18.23
N PRO A 331 -18.50 -7.64 18.05
CA PRO A 331 -17.41 -8.60 18.26
C PRO A 331 -16.15 -8.30 17.44
N LEU A 332 -16.29 -7.79 16.20
CA LEU A 332 -15.16 -7.36 15.39
C LEU A 332 -14.44 -6.15 16.03
N MET A 333 -15.17 -5.15 16.52
CA MET A 333 -14.59 -4.01 17.25
C MET A 333 -13.83 -4.44 18.50
N ASP A 334 -14.37 -5.44 19.21
CA ASP A 334 -13.71 -6.04 20.37
C ASP A 334 -12.41 -6.75 19.99
N ALA A 335 -12.43 -7.53 18.91
CA ALA A 335 -11.26 -8.24 18.41
C ALA A 335 -10.15 -7.28 17.94
N ILE A 336 -10.51 -6.14 17.32
CA ILE A 336 -9.56 -5.09 16.95
C ILE A 336 -8.80 -4.59 18.18
N VAL A 337 -9.49 -4.32 19.28
CA VAL A 337 -8.85 -3.84 20.51
C VAL A 337 -8.01 -4.93 21.17
N ASP A 338 -8.55 -6.15 21.26
CA ASP A 338 -7.95 -7.26 21.99
C ASP A 338 -6.72 -7.85 21.27
N TYR A 339 -6.73 -7.95 19.93
CA TYR A 339 -5.72 -8.73 19.19
C TYR A 339 -4.80 -7.90 18.28
N LEU A 340 -5.23 -6.74 17.76
CA LEU A 340 -4.34 -5.91 16.92
C LEU A 340 -3.34 -5.09 17.74
N PRO A 341 -2.17 -4.73 17.14
CA PRO A 341 -1.11 -4.01 17.82
C PRO A 341 -1.46 -2.57 18.16
N SER A 342 -0.84 -2.09 19.23
CA SER A 342 -0.61 -0.66 19.44
C SER A 342 0.63 -0.18 18.68
N PRO A 343 0.79 1.13 18.42
CA PRO A 343 1.98 1.71 17.78
C PRO A 343 3.32 1.48 18.52
N VAL A 344 3.28 0.95 19.75
CA VAL A 344 4.48 0.61 20.55
C VAL A 344 4.91 -0.84 20.32
N GLU A 345 3.99 -1.70 19.90
CA GLU A 345 4.23 -3.13 19.68
C GLU A 345 4.62 -3.42 18.23
N THR A 346 4.58 -2.44 17.34
CA THR A 346 4.96 -2.57 15.93
C THR A 346 6.43 -2.26 15.68
N ASN A 347 6.97 -2.80 14.59
CA ASN A 347 8.33 -2.51 14.17
C ASN A 347 8.46 -1.01 13.82
N PRO A 348 9.56 -0.35 14.25
CA PRO A 348 9.76 1.05 13.92
C PRO A 348 9.93 1.20 12.38
N PRO A 349 9.49 2.31 11.80
CA PRO A 349 9.63 2.52 10.36
C PRO A 349 11.12 2.51 9.98
N ALA A 350 11.44 1.96 8.81
CA ALA A 350 12.79 2.05 8.26
C ALA A 350 13.14 3.52 7.95
N ILE A 351 14.33 3.95 8.36
CA ILE A 351 14.80 5.33 8.24
C ILE A 351 16.06 5.34 7.39
N ILE A 352 16.05 6.14 6.33
CA ILE A 352 17.18 6.37 5.45
C ILE A 352 17.74 7.77 5.77
N SER A 353 19.03 7.87 6.05
CA SER A 353 19.70 9.17 6.19
C SER A 353 20.37 9.55 4.87
N SER A 354 19.98 10.68 4.27
CA SER A 354 20.54 11.15 3.01
C SER A 354 21.91 11.84 3.14
N THR A 355 22.56 11.83 4.31
CA THR A 355 23.91 12.39 4.48
C THR A 355 25.01 11.40 4.10
N LEU A 356 25.13 11.05 2.82
CA LEU A 356 26.41 10.60 2.24
C LEU A 356 26.87 11.62 1.20
N GLY A 357 27.58 12.62 1.70
CA GLY A 357 28.18 13.69 0.92
C GLY A 357 29.20 14.49 1.71
N SER A 358 29.98 13.85 2.59
CA SER A 358 31.22 14.40 3.16
C SER A 358 31.98 13.32 3.94
N LYS A 359 33.10 12.84 3.40
CA LYS A 359 34.04 11.98 4.13
C LYS A 359 34.73 12.79 5.23
N GLY A 360 34.42 12.51 6.49
CA GLY A 360 35.19 12.92 7.67
C GLY A 360 35.92 11.72 8.26
N HIS A 361 37.25 11.75 8.25
CA HIS A 361 38.14 10.70 8.75
C HIS A 361 37.83 10.26 10.20
N SER A 362 37.64 8.95 10.43
CA SER A 362 37.86 8.36 11.76
C SER A 362 39.13 7.50 11.74
N ARG A 363 40.06 7.89 12.61
CA ARG A 363 41.39 7.29 12.77
C ARG A 363 41.30 5.84 13.27
N LYS A 364 41.98 4.94 12.58
CA LYS A 364 42.31 3.58 13.03
C LYS A 364 42.98 3.60 14.41
N THR A 365 42.44 2.85 15.37
CA THR A 365 43.21 2.29 16.49
C THR A 365 43.01 0.78 16.56
N LYS A 366 44.10 0.09 16.87
CA LYS A 366 44.38 -1.33 16.62
C LYS A 366 43.70 -2.30 17.61
N ASN A 367 43.32 -3.46 17.07
CA ASN A 367 43.33 -4.82 17.65
C ASN A 367 42.69 -5.11 19.03
N LYS A 368 41.67 -5.99 19.05
CA LYS A 368 41.83 -7.39 19.52
C LYS A 368 40.62 -8.27 19.16
N LYS A 369 40.94 -9.52 18.78
CA LYS A 369 40.10 -10.65 18.36
C LYS A 369 39.01 -11.03 19.37
N ILE A 370 37.86 -11.53 18.89
CA ILE A 370 37.25 -12.84 19.26
C ILE A 370 36.17 -13.24 18.22
N LYS A 371 36.45 -14.40 17.60
CA LYS A 371 35.64 -15.51 17.02
C LYS A 371 34.35 -15.27 16.22
N GLU A 372 34.41 -15.85 15.03
CA GLU A 372 33.37 -16.21 14.06
C GLU A 372 32.32 -17.18 14.63
N ASN A 373 31.05 -16.92 14.30
CA ASN A 373 30.09 -17.88 13.71
C ASN A 373 28.70 -17.23 13.54
N ALA A 374 28.35 -16.84 12.30
CA ALA A 374 27.01 -16.93 11.69
C ALA A 374 26.94 -16.10 10.38
N VAL A 375 27.06 -16.83 9.27
CA VAL A 375 26.68 -16.56 7.87
C VAL A 375 25.16 -16.28 7.81
N THR A 376 24.54 -15.35 7.08
CA THR A 376 24.90 -14.35 6.06
C THR A 376 23.78 -13.29 6.04
N GLN A 377 24.11 -12.02 6.29
CA GLN A 377 23.30 -10.85 5.90
C GLN A 377 24.25 -9.89 5.17
N SER A 378 23.94 -9.59 3.91
CA SER A 378 24.56 -8.55 3.08
C SER A 378 23.41 -7.96 2.28
N SER A 379 23.10 -6.66 2.32
CA SER A 379 23.98 -5.54 2.03
C SER A 379 23.64 -4.27 2.84
N SER A 380 24.61 -3.37 2.84
CA SER A 380 24.82 -2.27 3.76
C SER A 380 24.00 -1.01 3.46
N ASN A 381 23.11 -0.64 4.38
CA ASN A 381 22.73 0.75 4.63
C ASN A 381 22.78 1.00 6.14
N SER A 382 23.49 2.04 6.57
CA SER A 382 23.75 2.33 7.99
C SER A 382 22.41 2.66 8.70
N ALA A 383 21.80 1.68 9.37
CA ALA A 383 20.57 1.87 10.12
C ALA A 383 20.83 2.77 11.35
N THR A 384 20.30 3.99 11.32
CA THR A 384 20.17 4.85 12.49
C THR A 384 19.36 4.14 13.57
N MET A 385 19.86 4.08 14.81
CA MET A 385 19.20 3.38 15.92
C MET A 385 17.83 4.02 16.23
N SER A 386 16.75 3.28 15.98
CA SER A 386 15.41 3.56 16.48
C SER A 386 15.15 2.70 17.72
N VAL A 387 14.80 3.33 18.84
CA VAL A 387 14.44 2.63 20.08
C VAL A 387 13.00 2.99 20.41
N ILE A 388 12.15 2.01 20.68
CA ILE A 388 10.76 2.25 21.07
C ILE A 388 10.70 2.51 22.58
N ASP A 389 10.26 3.70 22.98
CA ASP A 389 9.96 4.06 24.37
C ASP A 389 8.45 3.89 24.62
N PRO A 390 8.02 3.13 25.66
CA PRO A 390 6.61 2.88 25.96
C PRO A 390 5.75 4.14 26.18
N LYS A 391 6.37 5.27 26.54
CA LYS A 391 5.66 6.55 26.79
C LYS A 391 5.78 7.57 25.67
N LEU A 392 6.88 7.53 24.92
CA LEU A 392 7.20 8.54 23.89
C LEU A 392 7.02 8.01 22.46
N GLY A 393 6.82 6.70 22.28
CA GLY A 393 6.76 6.05 20.98
C GLY A 393 8.16 5.76 20.43
N CYS A 394 8.29 5.69 19.10
CA CYS A 394 9.59 5.52 18.46
C CYS A 394 10.48 6.73 18.78
N VAL A 395 11.68 6.50 19.31
CA VAL A 395 12.71 7.53 19.53
C VAL A 395 13.81 7.31 18.52
N ILE A 396 14.02 8.30 17.67
CA ILE A 396 15.01 8.25 16.59
C ILE A 396 16.29 8.92 17.08
N ASN A 397 17.44 8.27 16.88
CA ASN A 397 18.76 8.79 17.30
C ASN A 397 18.88 9.10 18.80
N ASN A 398 18.10 8.42 19.66
CA ASN A 398 17.99 8.72 21.10
C ASN A 398 17.59 10.18 21.41
N ASN A 399 17.07 10.92 20.42
CA ASN A 399 16.65 12.30 20.60
C ASN A 399 15.15 12.36 20.91
N LYS A 400 14.82 12.46 22.20
CA LYS A 400 13.43 12.56 22.69
C LYS A 400 12.69 13.82 22.21
N ASN A 401 13.43 14.81 21.72
CA ASN A 401 12.89 16.07 21.25
C ASN A 401 12.70 16.11 19.73
N LEU A 402 13.12 15.09 19.00
CA LEU A 402 12.90 15.00 17.57
C LEU A 402 11.47 14.54 17.30
N THR A 403 10.76 15.24 16.42
CA THR A 403 9.44 14.84 15.93
C THR A 403 9.57 14.46 14.48
N THR A 404 9.14 13.25 14.14
CA THR A 404 9.13 12.76 12.76
C THR A 404 7.72 12.30 12.41
N ALA A 405 7.21 12.82 11.31
CA ALA A 405 5.91 12.43 10.78
C ALA A 405 6.00 12.14 9.28
N LEU A 406 5.18 11.23 8.79
CA LEU A 406 5.04 10.95 7.36
C LEU A 406 3.77 11.62 6.86
N ALA A 407 3.88 12.47 5.84
CA ALA A 407 2.75 12.95 5.07
C ALA A 407 2.35 11.83 4.09
N PHE A 408 1.24 11.17 4.34
CA PHE A 408 0.83 10.03 3.54
C PHE A 408 -0.37 10.33 2.66
N LYS A 409 -1.19 11.35 2.97
CA LYS A 409 -2.33 11.78 2.14
C LYS A 409 -2.45 13.29 2.04
N VAL A 410 -2.72 13.82 0.85
CA VAL A 410 -3.03 15.23 0.62
C VAL A 410 -4.39 15.29 -0.05
N ILE A 411 -5.28 16.17 0.43
CA ILE A 411 -6.62 16.38 -0.12
C ILE A 411 -6.90 17.88 -0.15
N ASN A 412 -7.48 18.38 -1.23
CA ASN A 412 -8.02 19.72 -1.32
C ASN A 412 -9.52 19.72 -0.99
N HIS A 413 -9.89 20.33 0.13
CA HIS A 413 -11.29 20.43 0.53
C HIS A 413 -11.86 21.82 0.15
N PRO A 414 -13.04 21.91 -0.48
CA PRO A 414 -13.56 23.15 -1.06
C PRO A 414 -13.66 24.32 -0.06
N ASN A 415 -14.06 24.04 1.18
CA ASN A 415 -14.20 25.08 2.22
C ASN A 415 -12.96 25.30 3.09
N ARG A 416 -12.01 24.34 3.12
CA ARG A 416 -10.90 24.32 4.09
C ARG A 416 -9.52 24.42 3.44
N GLY A 417 -9.46 24.37 2.12
CA GLY A 417 -8.23 24.35 1.34
C GLY A 417 -7.49 23.02 1.48
N LEU A 418 -6.18 23.07 1.30
CA LEU A 418 -5.32 21.89 1.34
C LEU A 418 -5.19 21.32 2.76
N MET A 419 -5.45 20.02 2.86
CA MET A 419 -5.37 19.20 4.06
C MET A 419 -4.33 18.10 3.86
N VAL A 420 -3.29 18.10 4.69
CA VAL A 420 -2.20 17.12 4.63
C VAL A 420 -2.33 16.16 5.81
N PHE A 421 -2.69 14.92 5.54
CA PHE A 421 -2.77 13.83 6.50
C PHE A 421 -1.37 13.33 6.83
N VAL A 422 -1.10 13.28 8.13
CA VAL A 422 0.20 12.91 8.68
C VAL A 422 0.05 11.84 9.75
N ARG A 423 0.97 10.88 9.75
CA ARG A 423 1.18 9.95 10.87
C ARG A 423 2.42 10.35 11.64
N VAL A 424 2.28 10.64 12.92
CA VAL A 424 3.40 11.00 13.80
C VAL A 424 4.01 9.73 14.37
N TYR A 425 5.28 9.45 14.07
CA TYR A 425 5.98 8.26 14.57
C TYR A 425 6.78 8.54 15.84
N SER A 426 7.35 9.74 15.94
CA SER A 426 8.19 10.18 17.06
C SER A 426 7.81 11.59 17.49
N GLY A 427 7.91 11.87 18.79
CA GLY A 427 7.78 13.22 19.34
C GLY A 427 6.34 13.76 19.39
N LYS A 428 6.22 15.09 19.32
CA LYS A 428 4.94 15.81 19.39
C LYS A 428 4.95 16.99 18.41
N LEU A 429 3.95 17.03 17.53
CA LEU A 429 3.75 18.14 16.62
C LEU A 429 2.82 19.18 17.26
N GLN A 430 3.25 20.45 17.29
CA GLN A 430 2.46 21.58 17.80
C GLN A 430 1.96 22.47 16.65
N PRO A 431 0.75 23.06 16.76
CA PRO A 431 0.24 24.00 15.76
C PRO A 431 1.08 25.27 15.72
N ASN A 432 1.12 25.94 14.56
CA ASN A 432 1.94 27.13 14.33
C ASN A 432 3.45 26.93 14.54
N SER A 433 3.94 25.69 14.51
CA SER A 433 5.37 25.39 14.57
C SER A 433 6.01 25.47 13.18
N THR A 434 7.32 25.70 13.15
CA THR A 434 8.11 25.51 11.93
C THR A 434 8.54 24.06 11.85
N ILE A 435 8.37 23.46 10.68
CA ILE A 435 8.79 22.11 10.32
C ILE A 435 9.83 22.18 9.20
N ILE A 436 10.55 21.09 8.97
CA ILE A 436 11.42 20.90 7.81
C ILE A 436 10.86 19.76 6.97
N ASN A 437 10.70 20.00 5.67
CA ASN A 437 10.47 18.92 4.71
C ASN A 437 11.82 18.28 4.38
N SER A 438 11.98 16.98 4.63
CA SER A 438 13.28 16.32 4.40
C SER A 438 13.62 16.10 2.92
N ARG A 439 12.62 16.17 2.02
CA ARG A 439 12.83 16.09 0.57
C ARG A 439 13.40 17.40 0.03
N THR A 440 12.80 18.54 0.37
CA THR A 440 13.22 19.87 -0.15
C THR A 440 14.26 20.56 0.74
N GLY A 441 14.33 20.20 2.01
CA GLY A 441 15.15 20.88 3.02
C GLY A 441 14.56 22.23 3.48
N GLU A 442 13.38 22.59 3.00
CA GLU A 442 12.74 23.88 3.27
C GLU A 442 12.08 23.92 4.65
N LYS A 443 12.10 25.11 5.26
CA LYS A 443 11.48 25.39 6.55
C LYS A 443 10.07 25.94 6.32
N ILE A 444 9.08 25.13 6.64
CA ILE A 444 7.67 25.41 6.41
C ILE A 444 7.01 25.76 7.73
N LYS A 445 6.14 26.77 7.77
CA LYS A 445 5.34 27.06 8.96
C LYS A 445 3.97 26.40 8.81
N ILE A 446 3.63 25.50 9.73
CA ILE A 446 2.33 24.81 9.69
C ILE A 446 1.23 25.64 10.34
N GLY A 447 -0.01 25.48 9.85
CA GLY A 447 -1.18 26.14 10.39
C GLY A 447 -1.76 25.40 11.61
N LYS A 448 -3.06 25.12 11.53
CA LYS A 448 -3.81 24.38 12.56
C LYS A 448 -3.62 22.88 12.38
N LEU A 449 -3.69 22.15 13.49
CA LEU A 449 -3.72 20.70 13.52
C LEU A 449 -5.16 20.24 13.76
N LEU A 450 -5.60 19.24 13.01
CA LEU A 450 -6.93 18.66 13.09
C LEU A 450 -6.84 17.14 13.27
N VAL A 451 -7.88 16.54 13.84
CA VAL A 451 -8.12 15.09 13.82
C VAL A 451 -9.49 14.87 13.20
N MET A 452 -9.57 13.95 12.23
CA MET A 452 -10.83 13.64 11.54
C MET A 452 -11.71 12.77 12.43
N ASN A 453 -12.87 13.30 12.83
CA ASN A 453 -13.85 12.64 13.67
C ASN A 453 -15.18 12.52 12.91
N GLY A 454 -15.33 11.44 12.14
CA GLY A 454 -16.36 11.33 11.11
C GLY A 454 -16.24 12.43 10.06
N ASP A 455 -17.33 13.13 9.80
CA ASP A 455 -17.39 14.26 8.85
C ASP A 455 -16.86 15.60 9.45
N SER A 456 -16.83 15.71 10.78
CA SER A 456 -16.41 16.93 11.48
C SER A 456 -14.96 16.82 11.99
N PRO A 457 -13.99 17.60 11.48
CA PRO A 457 -12.66 17.64 12.04
C PRO A 457 -12.66 18.41 13.36
N LEU A 458 -11.89 17.91 14.32
CA LEU A 458 -11.66 18.53 15.61
C LEU A 458 -10.28 19.20 15.63
N GLU A 459 -10.22 20.48 15.99
CA GLU A 459 -8.95 21.20 16.15
C GLU A 459 -8.24 20.74 17.42
N VAL A 460 -6.95 20.39 17.30
CA VAL A 460 -6.16 19.81 18.39
C VAL A 460 -4.96 20.67 18.77
N LYS A 461 -4.62 20.66 20.06
CA LYS A 461 -3.49 21.44 20.61
C LYS A 461 -2.12 20.85 20.27
N TYR A 462 -2.04 19.54 20.06
CA TYR A 462 -0.84 18.84 19.61
C TYR A 462 -1.22 17.47 19.03
N LEU A 463 -0.35 16.90 18.21
CA LEU A 463 -0.41 15.50 17.77
C LEU A 463 0.80 14.76 18.34
N SER A 464 0.59 13.71 19.14
CA SER A 464 1.68 12.88 19.68
C SER A 464 1.95 11.65 18.83
N ALA A 465 3.11 11.04 19.03
CA ALA A 465 3.48 9.75 18.44
C ALA A 465 2.34 8.72 18.48
N GLY A 466 2.20 7.95 17.40
CA GLY A 466 1.15 6.96 17.17
C GLY A 466 -0.15 7.52 16.59
N ASN A 467 -0.37 8.84 16.61
CA ASN A 467 -1.61 9.42 16.09
C ASN A 467 -1.54 9.76 14.60
N ILE A 468 -2.71 9.68 13.97
CA ILE A 468 -2.99 10.24 12.65
C ILE A 468 -3.71 11.58 12.85
N GLY A 469 -3.28 12.60 12.12
CA GLY A 469 -3.92 13.91 12.13
C GLY A 469 -3.74 14.63 10.80
N VAL A 470 -4.25 15.85 10.71
CA VAL A 470 -4.28 16.66 9.50
C VAL A 470 -3.65 18.02 9.77
N ILE A 471 -2.73 18.42 8.90
CA ILE A 471 -2.12 19.74 8.88
C ILE A 471 -2.86 20.59 7.84
N THR A 472 -3.14 21.84 8.18
CA THR A 472 -3.80 22.81 7.29
C THR A 472 -2.86 23.94 6.89
N GLY A 473 -3.08 24.50 5.69
CA GLY A 473 -2.50 25.78 5.27
C GLY A 473 -1.07 25.72 4.75
N THR A 474 -0.62 24.59 4.20
CA THR A 474 0.72 24.42 3.62
C THR A 474 0.65 23.80 2.24
N GLU A 475 1.09 24.51 1.20
CA GLU A 475 1.10 24.02 -0.18
C GLU A 475 2.40 23.29 -0.58
N GLU A 476 3.39 23.32 0.29
CA GLU A 476 4.78 22.88 0.05
C GLU A 476 5.02 21.41 0.46
N ILE A 477 3.99 20.71 0.93
CA ILE A 477 4.07 19.31 1.37
C ILE A 477 3.32 18.42 0.38
N SER A 478 4.00 17.39 -0.10
CA SER A 478 3.43 16.39 -1.01
C SER A 478 3.29 15.04 -0.32
N THR A 479 2.49 14.16 -0.91
CA THR A 479 2.39 12.75 -0.51
C THR A 479 3.77 12.07 -0.52
N GLY A 480 4.10 11.36 0.56
CA GLY A 480 5.36 10.65 0.74
C GLY A 480 6.45 11.47 1.44
N ASP A 481 6.22 12.76 1.71
CA ASP A 481 7.22 13.61 2.36
C ASP A 481 7.36 13.28 3.85
N THR A 482 8.62 13.28 4.32
CA THR A 482 8.91 13.17 5.75
C THR A 482 9.03 14.57 6.35
N ILE A 483 8.26 14.79 7.40
CA ILE A 483 8.19 16.03 8.15
C ILE A 483 9.05 15.88 9.41
N ILE A 484 9.95 16.84 9.62
CA ILE A 484 10.84 16.89 10.77
C ILE A 484 10.55 18.16 11.57
N ALA A 485 10.26 18.01 12.86
CA ALA A 485 9.94 19.10 13.75
C ALA A 485 10.61 18.92 15.11
N HIS A 486 10.64 19.99 15.91
CA HIS A 486 11.09 19.91 17.30
C HIS A 486 9.87 19.75 18.23
N SER A 487 9.95 18.79 19.15
CA SER A 487 8.83 18.35 20.01
C SER A 487 8.42 19.39 21.05
N LEU A 488 9.39 20.15 21.58
CA LEU A 488 9.19 21.08 22.69
C LEU A 488 9.13 22.55 22.25
N THR A 489 9.80 22.90 21.15
CA THR A 489 9.95 24.29 20.71
C THR A 489 9.31 24.45 19.35
N ARG A 490 8.72 25.62 19.10
CA ARG A 490 8.08 25.92 17.81
C ARG A 490 9.06 26.22 16.69
N ASN A 491 10.37 26.19 16.96
CA ASN A 491 11.44 26.57 16.04
C ASN A 491 12.39 25.41 15.79
N VAL A 492 12.87 25.28 14.55
CA VAL A 492 13.74 24.18 14.11
C VAL A 492 15.24 24.45 14.35
N THR A 493 15.59 25.48 15.13
CA THR A 493 16.98 25.94 15.30
C THR A 493 17.87 24.97 16.07
N GLN A 494 17.29 23.99 16.77
CA GLN A 494 18.01 23.01 17.60
C GLN A 494 18.14 21.62 16.94
N ILE A 495 17.70 21.44 15.70
CA ILE A 495 17.82 20.17 14.97
C ILE A 495 19.17 20.12 14.25
N SER A 496 19.89 19.01 14.39
CA SER A 496 21.19 18.82 13.75
C SER A 496 21.07 18.59 12.24
N LYS A 497 22.10 18.95 11.47
CA LYS A 497 22.11 18.76 10.00
C LYS A 497 22.02 17.27 9.58
N ALA A 498 22.42 16.34 10.44
CA ALA A 498 22.28 14.92 10.19
C ALA A 498 20.81 14.46 10.35
N GLU A 499 20.07 15.10 11.26
CA GLU A 499 18.65 14.79 11.48
C GLU A 499 17.75 15.43 10.41
N THR A 500 18.16 16.52 9.76
CA THR A 500 17.35 17.16 8.70
C THR A 500 17.22 16.32 7.42
N GLY A 501 18.13 15.36 7.21
CA GLY A 501 18.13 14.47 6.04
C GLY A 501 17.42 13.14 6.26
N LEU A 502 16.70 12.96 7.37
CA LEU A 502 15.99 11.71 7.67
C LEU A 502 14.79 11.56 6.73
N LYS A 503 14.74 10.44 6.02
CA LYS A 503 13.61 10.02 5.20
C LYS A 503 13.03 8.75 5.79
N LEU A 504 11.74 8.80 6.14
CA LEU A 504 10.95 7.60 6.39
C LEU A 504 10.76 6.89 5.04
N LEU A 505 10.82 5.55 5.04
CA LEU A 505 10.79 4.67 3.86
C LEU A 505 9.95 5.26 2.69
N PRO A 506 10.59 5.70 1.59
CA PRO A 506 9.90 6.38 0.50
C PRO A 506 8.89 5.44 -0.17
N ILE A 507 7.71 5.96 -0.50
CA ILE A 507 6.66 5.22 -1.22
C ILE A 507 7.14 5.01 -2.65
N ASP A 508 7.18 3.74 -3.07
CA ASP A 508 7.49 3.42 -4.46
C ASP A 508 6.30 3.78 -5.33
N ILE A 509 6.54 4.61 -6.34
CA ILE A 509 5.50 5.15 -7.22
C ILE A 509 5.66 4.42 -8.55
N PRO A 510 4.69 3.58 -8.94
CA PRO A 510 4.76 2.87 -10.21
C PRO A 510 4.73 3.87 -11.39
N PRO A 511 5.39 3.55 -12.51
CA PRO A 511 5.40 4.42 -13.69
C PRO A 511 3.99 4.53 -14.31
N PRO A 512 3.58 5.71 -14.80
CA PRO A 512 2.31 5.86 -15.51
C PRO A 512 2.40 5.21 -16.89
N VAL A 513 1.29 4.61 -17.32
CA VAL A 513 1.21 3.84 -18.58
C VAL A 513 0.18 4.39 -19.56
N PHE A 514 -0.80 5.13 -19.06
CA PHE A 514 -1.80 5.84 -19.85
C PHE A 514 -1.51 7.33 -19.90
N SER A 515 -1.94 7.98 -20.96
CA SER A 515 -1.80 9.42 -21.18
C SER A 515 -3.06 10.01 -21.79
N VAL A 516 -3.38 11.24 -21.44
CA VAL A 516 -4.50 12.00 -22.00
C VAL A 516 -4.04 13.42 -22.29
N SER A 517 -4.42 13.96 -23.45
CA SER A 517 -4.18 15.37 -23.76
C SER A 517 -5.22 16.25 -23.06
N ILE A 518 -4.76 17.36 -22.50
CA ILE A 518 -5.58 18.33 -21.80
C ILE A 518 -5.26 19.71 -22.37
N GLU A 519 -6.30 20.37 -22.85
CA GLU A 519 -6.21 21.71 -23.42
C GLU A 519 -7.18 22.66 -22.72
N PRO A 520 -6.75 23.88 -22.36
CA PRO A 520 -7.69 24.88 -21.87
C PRO A 520 -8.56 25.38 -23.02
N THR A 521 -9.88 25.41 -22.82
CA THR A 521 -10.83 25.92 -23.84
C THR A 521 -10.54 27.38 -24.24
N THR A 522 -9.99 28.17 -23.31
CA THR A 522 -9.56 29.54 -23.57
C THR A 522 -8.22 29.85 -22.90
N VAL A 523 -7.49 30.85 -23.41
CA VAL A 523 -6.21 31.31 -22.83
C VAL A 523 -6.38 31.80 -21.37
N ALA A 524 -7.56 32.31 -21.01
CA ALA A 524 -7.86 32.76 -19.65
C ALA A 524 -7.97 31.58 -18.67
N ASP A 525 -8.48 30.44 -19.14
CA ASP A 525 -8.66 29.24 -18.34
C ASP A 525 -7.34 28.51 -18.06
N LYS A 526 -6.29 28.78 -18.85
CA LYS A 526 -4.96 28.17 -18.69
C LYS A 526 -4.41 28.32 -17.27
N ARG A 527 -4.47 29.51 -16.67
CA ARG A 527 -3.98 29.73 -15.29
C ARG A 527 -4.72 28.88 -14.27
N LYS A 528 -6.04 28.72 -14.45
CA LYS A 528 -6.87 27.92 -13.55
C LYS A 528 -6.58 26.43 -13.74
N LEU A 529 -6.38 26.00 -14.98
CA LEU A 529 -5.97 24.64 -15.33
C LEU A 529 -4.63 24.30 -14.67
N ASP A 530 -3.59 25.12 -14.87
CA ASP A 530 -2.26 24.90 -14.30
C ASP A 530 -2.32 24.79 -12.76
N THR A 531 -3.04 25.71 -12.11
CA THR A 531 -3.22 25.68 -10.65
C THR A 531 -3.95 24.41 -10.17
N SER A 532 -4.93 23.94 -10.94
CA SER A 532 -5.74 22.76 -10.61
C SER A 532 -4.95 21.47 -10.82
N LEU A 533 -4.15 21.39 -11.89
CA LEU A 533 -3.24 20.29 -12.16
C LEU A 533 -2.16 20.19 -11.07
N ASP A 534 -1.59 21.31 -10.64
CA ASP A 534 -0.62 21.33 -9.52
C ASP A 534 -1.21 20.77 -8.21
N ILE A 535 -2.50 21.03 -7.96
CA ILE A 535 -3.20 20.45 -6.80
C ILE A 535 -3.34 18.94 -6.98
N LEU A 536 -3.79 18.47 -8.15
CA LEU A 536 -3.97 17.04 -8.43
C LEU A 536 -2.65 16.24 -8.34
N LEU A 537 -1.55 16.77 -8.89
CA LEU A 537 -0.22 16.15 -8.84
C LEU A 537 0.31 16.04 -7.40
N LYS A 538 -0.08 16.96 -6.51
CA LYS A 538 0.29 16.90 -5.07
C LYS A 538 -0.54 15.86 -4.31
N GLU A 539 -1.82 15.72 -4.67
CA GLU A 539 -2.71 14.71 -4.10
C GLU A 539 -2.26 13.30 -4.49
N ASP A 540 -1.99 13.09 -5.78
CA ASP A 540 -1.57 11.82 -6.36
C ASP A 540 -0.24 11.94 -7.14
N PRO A 541 0.88 11.48 -6.56
CA PRO A 541 2.18 11.52 -7.20
C PRO A 541 2.37 10.49 -8.32
N SER A 542 1.42 9.56 -8.50
CA SER A 542 1.43 8.62 -9.63
C SER A 542 1.01 9.29 -10.95
N LEU A 543 0.33 10.45 -10.86
CA LEU A 543 0.07 11.30 -12.01
C LEU A 543 1.34 12.06 -12.41
N LYS A 544 1.61 12.10 -13.72
CA LYS A 544 2.71 12.91 -14.27
C LYS A 544 2.17 13.86 -15.33
N LEU A 545 2.63 15.10 -15.30
CA LEU A 545 2.31 16.09 -16.32
C LEU A 545 3.55 16.33 -17.18
N SER A 546 3.39 16.20 -18.49
CA SER A 546 4.39 16.61 -19.48
C SER A 546 3.80 17.64 -20.41
N PHE A 547 4.60 18.62 -20.82
CA PHE A 547 4.21 19.61 -21.83
C PHE A 547 4.89 19.26 -23.14
N ASP A 548 4.12 19.10 -24.19
CA ASP A 548 4.65 18.89 -25.53
C ASP A 548 4.86 20.25 -26.20
N GLU A 549 6.11 20.63 -26.41
CA GLU A 549 6.47 21.90 -27.04
C GLU A 549 6.08 21.97 -28.53
N GLU A 550 5.92 20.83 -29.19
CA GLU A 550 5.62 20.78 -30.63
C GLU A 550 4.12 20.93 -30.91
N SER A 551 3.27 20.23 -30.15
CA SER A 551 1.81 20.39 -30.23
C SER A 551 1.28 21.55 -29.38
N GLY A 552 2.04 22.01 -28.38
CA GLY A 552 1.61 23.00 -27.40
C GLY A 552 0.61 22.44 -26.38
N GLN A 553 0.43 21.12 -26.31
CA GLN A 553 -0.54 20.44 -25.47
C GLN A 553 0.05 20.02 -24.13
N SER A 554 -0.79 19.97 -23.10
CA SER A 554 -0.43 19.37 -21.81
C SER A 554 -0.89 17.92 -21.79
N ILE A 555 0.04 16.99 -21.57
CA ILE A 555 -0.21 15.55 -21.54
C ILE A 555 -0.18 15.11 -20.07
N LEU A 556 -1.32 14.63 -19.58
CA LEU A 556 -1.46 14.06 -18.24
C LEU A 556 -1.36 12.54 -18.33
N SER A 557 -0.41 11.95 -17.63
CA SER A 557 -0.18 10.51 -17.58
C SER A 557 -0.57 9.91 -16.23
N GLY A 558 -1.15 8.71 -16.23
CA GLY A 558 -1.61 7.99 -15.04
C GLY A 558 -1.47 6.47 -15.14
N MET A 559 -1.81 5.78 -14.05
CA MET A 559 -1.64 4.32 -13.91
C MET A 559 -2.72 3.49 -14.62
N GLY A 560 -3.92 4.04 -14.82
CA GLY A 560 -5.09 3.29 -15.30
C GLY A 560 -6.06 4.16 -16.08
N GLU A 561 -6.91 3.52 -16.88
CA GLU A 561 -8.00 4.17 -17.63
C GLU A 561 -9.00 4.82 -16.65
N LEU A 562 -9.48 4.03 -15.67
CA LEU A 562 -10.41 4.51 -14.65
C LEU A 562 -9.80 5.64 -13.82
N HIS A 563 -8.51 5.54 -13.53
CA HIS A 563 -7.78 6.56 -12.80
C HIS A 563 -7.76 7.92 -13.55
N LEU A 564 -7.48 7.91 -14.86
CA LEU A 564 -7.52 9.13 -15.67
C LEU A 564 -8.95 9.65 -15.88
N GLU A 565 -9.93 8.77 -16.05
CA GLU A 565 -11.35 9.13 -16.16
C GLU A 565 -11.83 9.90 -14.93
N ILE A 566 -11.54 9.38 -13.72
CA ILE A 566 -11.88 10.08 -12.48
C ILE A 566 -11.13 11.39 -12.36
N THR A 567 -9.85 11.43 -12.74
CA THR A 567 -9.06 12.67 -12.69
C THR A 567 -9.65 13.74 -13.62
N LYS A 568 -10.09 13.35 -14.81
CA LYS A 568 -10.83 14.18 -15.77
C LYS A 568 -12.12 14.73 -15.16
N ASP A 569 -12.93 13.85 -14.59
CA ASP A 569 -14.20 14.24 -13.97
C ASP A 569 -13.99 15.20 -12.79
N ARG A 570 -12.96 15.02 -11.97
CA ARG A 570 -12.62 15.94 -10.88
C ARG A 570 -12.19 17.32 -11.39
N LEU A 571 -11.41 17.37 -12.47
CA LEU A 571 -10.99 18.62 -13.11
C LEU A 571 -12.20 19.43 -13.59
N VAL A 572 -13.14 18.77 -14.28
CA VAL A 572 -14.31 19.42 -14.89
C VAL A 572 -15.40 19.71 -13.86
N THR A 573 -15.72 18.74 -12.99
CA THR A 573 -16.87 18.80 -12.08
C THR A 573 -16.51 19.49 -10.76
N ASP A 574 -15.45 19.05 -10.09
CA ASP A 574 -15.10 19.53 -8.74
C ASP A 574 -14.40 20.89 -8.81
N MET A 575 -13.36 20.98 -9.64
CA MET A 575 -12.55 22.20 -9.77
C MET A 575 -13.14 23.21 -10.77
N LYS A 576 -14.19 22.79 -11.52
CA LYS A 576 -14.91 23.61 -12.49
C LYS A 576 -13.98 24.23 -13.53
N VAL A 577 -12.99 23.48 -13.99
CA VAL A 577 -12.05 23.92 -15.03
C VAL A 577 -12.67 23.64 -16.39
N LYS A 578 -12.62 24.63 -17.28
CA LYS A 578 -13.04 24.48 -18.67
C LYS A 578 -11.87 24.01 -19.52
N ALA A 579 -11.66 22.71 -19.54
CA ALA A 579 -10.64 22.07 -20.36
C ALA A 579 -11.28 21.04 -21.30
N ASP A 580 -10.80 21.01 -22.54
CA ASP A 580 -11.07 19.94 -23.48
C ASP A 580 -10.06 18.83 -23.21
N ILE A 581 -10.56 17.62 -23.01
CA ILE A 581 -9.75 16.47 -22.61
C ILE A 581 -9.93 15.40 -23.67
N GLY A 582 -8.84 15.04 -24.33
CA GLY A 582 -8.79 14.03 -25.38
C GLY A 582 -9.11 12.63 -24.88
N ASP A 583 -8.99 11.67 -25.78
CA ASP A 583 -9.16 10.26 -25.45
C ASP A 583 -7.92 9.71 -24.73
N VAL A 584 -8.11 8.66 -23.94
CA VAL A 584 -7.02 7.98 -23.24
C VAL A 584 -6.17 7.22 -24.25
N CYS A 585 -4.93 7.65 -24.42
CA CYS A 585 -3.95 7.07 -25.33
C CYS A 585 -2.85 6.33 -24.54
N VAL A 586 -2.34 5.25 -25.12
CA VAL A 586 -1.16 4.56 -24.60
C VAL A 586 0.10 5.30 -25.01
N THR A 587 1.03 5.47 -24.08
CA THR A 587 2.31 6.10 -24.39
C THR A 587 3.24 5.10 -25.07
N TYR A 588 3.48 5.30 -26.36
CA TYR A 588 4.50 4.58 -27.12
C TYR A 588 5.88 5.23 -26.99
N LYS A 589 6.92 4.44 -27.25
CA LYS A 589 8.33 4.89 -27.27
C LYS A 589 9.01 4.40 -28.53
N GLU A 590 10.16 4.96 -28.86
CA GLU A 590 11.00 4.45 -29.95
C GLU A 590 12.24 3.74 -29.41
N THR A 591 12.82 2.84 -30.19
CA THR A 591 14.13 2.27 -29.91
C THR A 591 14.88 1.99 -31.21
N ILE A 592 16.17 1.68 -31.08
CA ILE A 592 17.02 1.29 -32.19
C ILE A 592 17.20 -0.23 -32.20
N THR A 593 17.40 -0.80 -33.39
CA THR A 593 17.59 -2.25 -33.54
C THR A 593 19.06 -2.63 -33.66
N LYS A 594 19.91 -1.71 -34.13
CA LYS A 594 21.34 -1.92 -34.33
C LYS A 594 22.19 -1.06 -33.40
N PRO A 595 23.31 -1.59 -32.87
CA PRO A 595 24.26 -0.79 -32.11
C PRO A 595 24.98 0.22 -33.00
N VAL A 596 25.28 1.38 -32.45
CA VAL A 596 26.10 2.42 -33.09
C VAL A 596 27.46 2.46 -32.39
N GLY A 597 28.53 2.39 -33.19
CA GLY A 597 29.90 2.46 -32.70
C GLY A 597 30.27 3.83 -32.08
N PRO A 598 31.48 3.97 -31.53
CA PRO A 598 31.89 5.16 -30.80
C PRO A 598 31.91 6.40 -31.71
N VAL A 599 31.14 7.43 -31.32
CA VAL A 599 31.13 8.75 -31.94
C VAL A 599 31.81 9.75 -31.01
N THR A 600 32.86 10.41 -31.51
CA THR A 600 33.60 11.42 -30.76
C THR A 600 33.21 12.83 -31.20
N ILE A 601 32.77 13.66 -30.25
CA ILE A 601 32.45 15.09 -30.46
C ILE A 601 33.23 15.95 -29.48
N TYR A 602 33.69 17.11 -29.95
CA TYR A 602 34.33 18.16 -29.15
C TYR A 602 33.50 19.46 -29.22
N GLU A 603 33.67 20.33 -28.22
CA GLU A 603 32.92 21.59 -28.08
C GLU A 603 32.92 22.49 -29.33
N ASN A 604 34.03 22.53 -30.08
CA ASN A 604 34.20 23.37 -31.28
C ASN A 604 33.88 22.64 -32.61
N GLY A 605 33.20 21.49 -32.56
CA GLY A 605 32.80 20.72 -33.73
C GLY A 605 33.69 19.50 -34.01
N ALA A 606 33.31 18.72 -35.03
CA ALA A 606 33.98 17.49 -35.40
C ALA A 606 35.37 17.78 -36.01
N ALA A 607 36.40 17.79 -35.15
CA ALA A 607 37.78 17.80 -35.62
C ALA A 607 38.06 16.51 -36.41
N SER A 608 38.61 16.66 -37.61
CA SER A 608 39.23 15.57 -38.37
C SER A 608 40.13 14.74 -37.46
N LEU A 609 40.07 13.41 -37.60
CA LEU A 609 40.68 12.33 -36.80
C LEU A 609 42.16 12.49 -36.37
N ASN A 610 42.87 13.55 -36.79
CA ASN A 610 44.30 13.74 -36.60
C ASN A 610 44.71 14.91 -35.68
N GLU A 611 43.79 15.71 -35.14
CA GLU A 611 44.12 16.77 -34.15
C GLU A 611 43.29 16.60 -32.87
N VAL A 612 43.75 15.70 -31.99
CA VAL A 612 43.22 15.57 -30.62
C VAL A 612 43.72 16.78 -29.83
N SER A 613 42.91 17.84 -29.77
CA SER A 613 43.17 18.90 -28.81
C SER A 613 42.67 18.46 -27.43
N GLU A 614 43.58 17.93 -26.60
CA GLU A 614 43.33 17.59 -25.18
C GLU A 614 42.96 18.81 -24.30
N SER A 615 42.68 19.96 -24.92
CA SER A 615 42.44 21.26 -24.31
C SER A 615 40.99 21.74 -24.43
N GLN A 616 40.04 20.86 -24.77
CA GLN A 616 38.61 21.17 -24.90
C GLN A 616 37.72 20.09 -24.27
N PHE A 617 36.45 20.41 -24.04
CA PHE A 617 35.46 19.41 -23.63
C PHE A 617 35.17 18.47 -24.80
N GLY A 618 35.18 17.17 -24.53
CA GLY A 618 34.88 16.15 -25.54
C GLY A 618 34.32 14.87 -24.95
N ILE A 619 33.55 14.13 -25.73
CA ILE A 619 33.02 12.82 -25.35
C ILE A 619 33.07 11.86 -26.54
N SER A 620 33.40 10.61 -26.26
CA SER A 620 33.29 9.48 -27.16
C SER A 620 32.34 8.48 -26.53
N LEU A 621 31.23 8.20 -27.21
CA LEU A 621 30.19 7.30 -26.73
C LEU A 621 29.65 6.40 -27.84
N SER A 622 29.19 5.22 -27.45
CA SER A 622 28.46 4.28 -28.27
C SER A 622 27.03 4.10 -27.74
N VAL A 623 26.11 3.75 -28.63
CA VAL A 623 24.69 3.62 -28.32
C VAL A 623 24.27 2.19 -28.63
N LEU A 624 23.90 1.44 -27.60
CA LEU A 624 23.64 0.00 -27.68
C LEU A 624 22.17 -0.27 -27.35
N PRO A 625 21.40 -0.93 -28.24
CA PRO A 625 20.07 -1.39 -27.88
C PRO A 625 20.14 -2.68 -27.07
N PHE A 626 19.12 -2.91 -26.25
CA PHE A 626 18.94 -4.18 -25.53
C PHE A 626 17.46 -4.58 -25.49
N ASP A 627 17.21 -5.84 -25.19
CA ASP A 627 15.88 -6.40 -24.94
C ASP A 627 15.92 -7.16 -23.60
N GLY A 628 14.91 -7.01 -22.75
CA GLY A 628 14.85 -7.60 -21.41
C GLY A 628 15.20 -6.60 -20.29
N GLU A 629 15.71 -7.10 -19.17
CA GLU A 629 16.12 -6.28 -18.03
C GLU A 629 17.53 -5.70 -18.23
N ILE A 630 17.78 -4.48 -17.72
CA ILE A 630 19.09 -3.84 -17.83
C ILE A 630 20.15 -4.68 -17.13
N ASP A 631 19.83 -5.27 -15.98
CA ASP A 631 20.79 -6.00 -15.15
C ASP A 631 21.30 -7.25 -15.87
N ASP A 632 20.43 -7.98 -16.56
CA ASP A 632 20.82 -9.10 -17.43
C ASP A 632 21.76 -8.65 -18.56
N MET A 633 21.48 -7.50 -19.18
CA MET A 633 22.34 -6.94 -20.23
C MET A 633 23.70 -6.49 -19.66
N LEU A 634 23.74 -5.92 -18.46
CA LEU A 634 25.00 -5.53 -17.80
C LEU A 634 25.85 -6.78 -17.53
N VAL A 635 25.26 -7.86 -17.00
CA VAL A 635 25.93 -9.15 -16.81
C VAL A 635 26.47 -9.70 -18.14
N ASN A 636 25.69 -9.63 -19.21
CA ASN A 636 26.14 -10.07 -20.54
C ASN A 636 27.28 -9.17 -21.08
N MET A 637 27.21 -7.85 -20.87
CA MET A 637 28.29 -6.92 -21.22
C MET A 637 29.56 -7.20 -20.43
N HIS A 638 29.45 -7.56 -19.15
CA HIS A 638 30.56 -7.98 -18.31
C HIS A 638 31.31 -9.19 -18.91
N GLU A 639 30.57 -10.21 -19.33
CA GLU A 639 31.15 -11.43 -19.93
C GLU A 639 31.76 -11.15 -21.30
N PHE A 640 31.09 -10.35 -22.14
CA PHE A 640 31.52 -10.08 -23.51
C PHE A 640 32.70 -9.10 -23.59
N MET A 641 32.72 -8.08 -22.73
CA MET A 641 33.77 -7.05 -22.72
C MET A 641 34.92 -7.35 -21.74
N GLY A 642 34.78 -8.36 -20.88
CA GLY A 642 35.80 -8.76 -19.91
C GLY A 642 36.11 -7.71 -18.84
N LYS A 643 35.17 -6.78 -18.60
CA LYS A 643 35.32 -5.64 -17.68
C LYS A 643 34.33 -5.76 -16.53
N LYS A 644 34.73 -5.36 -15.32
CA LYS A 644 33.85 -5.31 -14.14
C LYS A 644 33.38 -3.88 -13.86
N PHE A 645 32.16 -3.56 -14.28
CA PHE A 645 31.37 -2.43 -13.81
C PHE A 645 30.90 -2.61 -12.36
N ASP A 646 30.86 -1.53 -11.61
CA ASP A 646 30.29 -1.44 -10.27
C ASP A 646 28.91 -0.76 -10.37
N GLU A 647 27.84 -1.48 -10.03
CA GLU A 647 26.45 -1.03 -10.20
C GLU A 647 26.16 0.31 -9.51
N GLU A 648 26.82 0.60 -8.39
CA GLU A 648 26.58 1.84 -7.64
C GLU A 648 27.37 3.05 -8.18
N THR A 649 28.47 2.84 -8.91
CA THR A 649 29.37 3.94 -9.31
C THR A 649 29.50 4.15 -10.81
N ASP A 650 29.32 3.10 -11.60
CA ASP A 650 29.64 3.06 -13.02
C ASP A 650 28.38 3.06 -13.89
N VAL A 651 27.24 2.59 -13.35
CA VAL A 651 25.95 2.55 -14.03
C VAL A 651 25.04 3.64 -13.48
N HIS A 652 24.55 4.51 -14.36
CA HIS A 652 23.60 5.56 -14.01
C HIS A 652 22.31 5.38 -14.79
N TYR A 653 21.28 4.88 -14.10
CA TYR A 653 19.94 4.74 -14.64
C TYR A 653 19.31 6.13 -14.87
N LEU A 654 18.86 6.40 -16.09
CA LEU A 654 18.09 7.59 -16.46
C LEU A 654 16.58 7.34 -16.29
N ASP A 655 16.14 6.13 -16.65
CA ASP A 655 14.81 5.60 -16.42
C ASP A 655 14.89 4.07 -16.25
N MET A 656 13.74 3.38 -16.16
CA MET A 656 13.68 1.92 -15.97
C MET A 656 14.43 1.14 -17.07
N ASN A 657 14.54 1.70 -18.28
CA ASN A 657 14.99 1.00 -19.47
C ASN A 657 16.13 1.73 -20.21
N THR A 658 16.78 2.70 -19.56
CA THR A 658 17.84 3.50 -20.17
C THR A 658 18.90 3.79 -19.13
N ALA A 659 20.13 3.39 -19.43
CA ALA A 659 21.26 3.61 -18.56
C ALA A 659 22.42 4.26 -19.32
N VAL A 660 23.18 5.09 -18.61
CA VAL A 660 24.49 5.56 -19.05
C VAL A 660 25.54 4.79 -18.26
N VAL A 661 26.40 4.08 -18.98
CA VAL A 661 27.47 3.27 -18.40
C VAL A 661 28.80 3.99 -18.60
N PHE A 662 29.50 4.25 -17.52
CA PHE A 662 30.83 4.84 -17.51
C PHE A 662 31.84 3.79 -17.11
N ASP A 663 32.79 3.50 -18.00
CA ASP A 663 33.92 2.67 -17.64
C ASP A 663 34.96 3.49 -16.84
N LYS A 664 35.53 2.87 -15.80
CA LYS A 664 36.62 3.44 -14.99
C LYS A 664 37.85 3.76 -15.84
N ASP A 665 38.02 3.07 -16.96
CA ASP A 665 39.04 3.34 -17.97
C ASP A 665 38.74 4.53 -18.91
N SER A 666 37.47 4.95 -18.98
CA SER A 666 37.06 6.13 -19.76
C SER A 666 37.45 7.46 -19.12
N MET A 667 37.85 7.43 -17.85
CA MET A 667 38.06 8.61 -17.03
C MET A 667 39.34 9.39 -17.40
N PRO A 668 39.27 10.73 -17.55
CA PRO A 668 40.45 11.55 -17.79
C PRO A 668 41.53 11.34 -16.71
N PRO A 669 42.82 11.31 -17.09
CA PRO A 669 43.92 11.08 -16.15
C PRO A 669 43.97 12.14 -15.04
N VAL A 670 43.52 13.37 -15.32
CA VAL A 670 43.40 14.46 -14.34
C VAL A 670 42.42 14.10 -13.21
N ILE A 671 41.24 13.58 -13.55
CA ILE A 671 40.23 13.20 -12.55
C ILE A 671 40.64 11.93 -11.83
N ARG A 672 41.22 10.96 -12.53
CA ARG A 672 41.77 9.75 -11.92
C ARG A 672 42.83 10.08 -10.86
N LYS A 673 43.68 11.08 -11.14
CA LYS A 673 44.66 11.59 -10.17
C LYS A 673 43.99 12.30 -9.00
N GLU A 674 42.98 13.14 -9.23
CA GLU A 674 42.26 13.85 -8.16
C GLU A 674 41.47 12.92 -7.23
N LEU A 675 40.86 11.86 -7.77
CA LEU A 675 40.19 10.83 -6.97
C LEU A 675 41.15 10.04 -6.06
N SER A 676 42.44 9.99 -6.43
CA SER A 676 43.49 9.33 -5.64
C SER A 676 44.05 10.20 -4.50
N LEU A 677 43.79 11.52 -4.53
CA LEU A 677 44.25 12.46 -3.52
C LEU A 677 43.28 12.51 -2.33
N GLU A 678 43.82 12.76 -1.12
CA GLU A 678 43.00 12.93 0.09
C GLU A 678 42.14 14.21 0.07
N LYS A 679 42.50 15.20 -0.76
CA LYS A 679 41.79 16.48 -0.91
C LYS A 679 41.63 16.80 -2.37
N TRP A 680 40.37 16.93 -2.79
CA TRP A 680 39.95 17.35 -4.12
C TRP A 680 40.37 18.80 -4.40
N THR A 681 41.09 19.04 -5.49
CA THR A 681 41.65 20.38 -5.80
C THR A 681 40.91 21.14 -6.90
N LEU A 682 39.96 20.51 -7.61
CA LEU A 682 39.19 21.14 -8.69
C LEU A 682 37.99 21.96 -8.17
N ASN A 683 37.62 23.00 -8.91
CA ASN A 683 36.52 23.93 -8.56
C ASN A 683 35.10 23.35 -8.72
N PHE A 684 34.98 22.14 -9.28
CA PHE A 684 33.72 21.42 -9.48
C PHE A 684 33.84 19.99 -8.94
N SER A 685 32.75 19.39 -8.48
CA SER A 685 32.74 18.00 -8.00
C SER A 685 32.66 17.01 -9.17
N TYR A 686 33.19 15.79 -8.98
CA TYR A 686 33.00 14.68 -9.91
C TYR A 686 31.52 14.43 -10.26
N SER A 687 30.66 14.43 -9.22
CA SER A 687 29.20 14.27 -9.39
C SER A 687 28.57 15.33 -10.29
N LYS A 688 29.08 16.58 -10.26
CA LYS A 688 28.56 17.65 -11.13
C LYS A 688 28.88 17.39 -12.61
N VAL A 689 30.02 16.76 -12.90
CA VAL A 689 30.42 16.40 -14.26
C VAL A 689 29.56 15.25 -14.78
N ILE A 690 29.39 14.20 -13.99
CA ILE A 690 28.51 13.09 -14.35
C ILE A 690 27.07 13.57 -14.54
N ASN A 691 26.51 14.32 -13.59
CA ASN A 691 25.15 14.86 -13.71
C ASN A 691 24.97 15.76 -14.94
N SER A 692 26.01 16.47 -15.38
CA SER A 692 25.96 17.26 -16.62
C SER A 692 25.91 16.37 -17.88
N MET A 693 26.65 15.26 -17.91
CA MET A 693 26.55 14.28 -19.00
C MET A 693 25.19 13.59 -19.01
N LEU A 694 24.70 13.17 -17.83
CA LEU A 694 23.37 12.55 -17.70
C LEU A 694 22.28 13.50 -18.20
N SER A 695 22.32 14.78 -17.81
CA SER A 695 21.37 15.79 -18.30
C SER A 695 21.43 15.97 -19.83
N GLY A 696 22.63 15.91 -20.42
CA GLY A 696 22.81 15.93 -21.87
C GLY A 696 22.25 14.69 -22.57
N ALA A 697 22.43 13.52 -21.96
CA ALA A 697 21.90 12.25 -22.46
C ALA A 697 20.38 12.20 -22.40
N THR A 698 19.78 12.55 -21.25
CA THR A 698 18.32 12.66 -21.10
C THR A 698 17.73 13.62 -22.13
N GLY A 699 18.34 14.79 -22.29
CA GLY A 699 17.89 15.77 -23.27
C GLY A 699 17.97 15.27 -24.72
N ALA A 700 18.97 14.45 -25.07
CA ALA A 700 19.09 13.89 -26.42
C ALA A 700 18.03 12.82 -26.72
N LEU A 701 17.80 11.91 -25.77
CA LEU A 701 16.89 10.78 -25.92
C LEU A 701 15.40 11.20 -25.87
N GLN A 702 15.10 12.33 -25.23
CA GLN A 702 13.76 12.91 -25.20
C GLN A 702 13.34 13.64 -26.47
N MET A 703 14.27 14.06 -27.34
CA MET A 703 13.97 14.85 -28.55
C MET A 703 13.32 14.06 -29.70
N GLY A 704 12.92 12.81 -29.44
CA GLY A 704 12.18 12.00 -30.39
C GLY A 704 13.07 11.21 -31.36
N GLY A 705 12.69 9.96 -31.63
CA GLY A 705 13.27 9.16 -32.70
C GLY A 705 12.80 9.61 -34.08
N ARG A 706 13.28 8.94 -35.14
CA ARG A 706 13.01 9.37 -36.52
C ARG A 706 11.65 8.94 -37.05
N LEU A 707 11.04 7.89 -36.49
CA LEU A 707 9.80 7.32 -37.04
C LEU A 707 8.58 8.16 -36.67
N ALA A 708 8.36 8.36 -35.38
CA ALA A 708 7.18 8.99 -34.80
C ALA A 708 7.52 10.18 -33.89
N ARG A 709 8.81 10.57 -33.82
CA ARG A 709 9.31 11.61 -32.90
C ARG A 709 9.04 11.29 -31.43
N MET A 710 8.92 10.01 -31.10
CA MET A 710 8.68 9.59 -29.72
C MET A 710 10.00 9.42 -28.96
N PRO A 711 10.02 9.64 -27.62
CA PRO A 711 11.23 9.47 -26.82
C PRO A 711 11.86 8.09 -26.99
N ILE A 712 13.18 8.04 -27.09
CA ILE A 712 13.94 6.83 -27.35
C ILE A 712 14.29 6.13 -26.03
N GLN A 713 13.97 4.83 -25.90
CA GLN A 713 14.21 3.98 -24.72
C GLN A 713 14.77 2.59 -25.10
N ASN A 714 15.05 1.74 -24.10
CA ASN A 714 15.74 0.44 -24.23
C ASN A 714 17.14 0.58 -24.83
N ILE A 715 17.88 1.57 -24.35
CA ILE A 715 19.23 1.89 -24.83
C ILE A 715 20.21 2.04 -23.68
N ILE A 716 21.40 1.49 -23.88
CA ILE A 716 22.57 1.77 -23.06
C ILE A 716 23.46 2.75 -23.81
N VAL A 717 23.73 3.90 -23.20
CA VAL A 717 24.74 4.84 -23.67
C VAL A 717 26.06 4.49 -22.99
N TYR A 718 26.96 3.85 -23.74
CA TYR A 718 28.26 3.45 -23.23
C TYR A 718 29.28 4.57 -23.49
N VAL A 719 29.85 5.13 -22.44
CA VAL A 719 30.84 6.21 -22.55
C VAL A 719 32.24 5.60 -22.61
N ASP A 720 32.79 5.54 -23.82
CA ASP A 720 34.12 4.99 -24.09
C ASP A 720 35.24 5.86 -23.53
N LYS A 721 35.19 7.18 -23.77
CA LYS A 721 36.19 8.16 -23.33
C LYS A 721 35.56 9.53 -23.19
N TRP A 722 36.07 10.34 -22.29
CA TRP A 722 35.69 11.75 -22.20
C TRP A 722 36.89 12.62 -21.86
N TYR A 723 36.81 13.89 -22.25
CA TYR A 723 37.91 14.84 -22.25
C TYR A 723 37.50 16.13 -21.53
N LEU A 724 38.44 16.69 -20.77
CA LEU A 724 38.28 17.95 -20.07
C LEU A 724 39.50 18.84 -20.35
N PRO A 725 39.30 20.16 -20.50
CA PRO A 725 40.41 21.09 -20.67
C PRO A 725 41.32 21.16 -19.42
N GLU A 726 42.64 21.12 -19.63
CA GLU A 726 43.65 21.31 -18.58
C GLU A 726 43.78 22.80 -18.18
N VAL A 727 42.81 23.34 -17.45
CA VAL A 727 42.95 24.67 -16.84
C VAL A 727 42.33 24.69 -15.44
N LYS A 728 43.06 25.22 -14.46
CA LYS A 728 42.61 25.41 -13.06
C LYS A 728 41.42 26.39 -12.93
N ASP A 729 40.97 27.01 -14.01
CA ASP A 729 39.96 28.09 -14.05
C ASP A 729 38.62 27.69 -14.69
N VAL A 730 38.36 26.41 -14.93
CA VAL A 730 37.04 25.96 -15.42
C VAL A 730 36.00 26.19 -14.33
N SER A 731 35.16 27.21 -14.52
CA SER A 731 34.10 27.61 -13.59
C SER A 731 32.78 26.85 -13.78
N SER A 732 32.57 26.25 -14.96
CA SER A 732 31.34 25.53 -15.29
C SER A 732 31.60 24.29 -16.15
N VAL A 733 30.80 23.25 -15.92
CA VAL A 733 30.77 22.00 -16.71
C VAL A 733 29.59 21.99 -17.70
N SER A 734 28.85 23.10 -17.82
CA SER A 734 27.73 23.24 -18.75
C SER A 734 28.03 22.86 -20.21
N PRO A 735 29.23 23.09 -20.77
CA PRO A 735 29.55 22.66 -22.13
C PRO A 735 29.41 21.15 -22.36
N MET A 736 29.62 20.35 -21.31
CA MET A 736 29.49 18.89 -21.40
C MET A 736 28.06 18.46 -21.75
N ILE A 737 27.04 19.18 -21.28
CA ILE A 737 25.62 18.93 -21.63
C ILE A 737 25.44 18.99 -23.16
N LYS A 738 26.00 20.02 -23.79
CA LYS A 738 25.89 20.25 -25.23
C LYS A 738 26.64 19.17 -26.02
N VAL A 739 27.88 18.87 -25.61
CA VAL A 739 28.75 17.87 -26.25
C VAL A 739 28.14 16.47 -26.19
N THR A 740 27.65 16.04 -25.02
CA THR A 740 26.96 14.76 -24.86
C THR A 740 25.70 14.69 -25.73
N ARG A 741 24.91 15.76 -25.76
CA ARG A 741 23.70 15.81 -26.58
C ARG A 741 24.00 15.70 -28.07
N GLU A 742 25.00 16.42 -28.55
CA GLU A 742 25.43 16.37 -29.95
C GLU A 742 26.03 15.02 -30.34
N ALA A 743 26.80 14.39 -29.45
CA ALA A 743 27.36 13.05 -29.69
C ALA A 743 26.27 11.99 -29.87
N ILE A 744 25.26 11.96 -28.99
CA ILE A 744 24.13 11.03 -29.13
C ILE A 744 23.32 11.34 -30.39
N LYS A 745 23.04 12.62 -30.68
CA LYS A 745 22.33 13.01 -31.89
C LYS A 745 23.09 12.59 -33.16
N SER A 746 24.42 12.76 -33.15
CA SER A 746 25.28 12.33 -34.26
C SER A 746 25.29 10.81 -34.40
N ALA A 747 25.35 10.06 -33.29
CA ALA A 747 25.27 8.60 -33.31
C ALA A 747 23.95 8.11 -33.90
N LEU A 748 22.82 8.62 -33.40
CA LEU A 748 21.49 8.30 -33.92
C LEU A 748 21.32 8.71 -35.38
N SER A 749 22.03 9.76 -35.84
CA SER A 749 21.92 10.23 -37.22
C SER A 749 22.53 9.28 -38.26
N GLN A 750 23.45 8.40 -37.86
CA GLN A 750 24.09 7.40 -38.72
C GLN A 750 23.18 6.23 -39.09
N LEU A 751 22.13 6.00 -38.29
CA LEU A 751 21.14 4.95 -38.52
C LEU A 751 20.16 5.35 -39.63
N LYS A 752 19.63 4.36 -40.34
CA LYS A 752 18.54 4.54 -41.32
C LYS A 752 17.18 4.41 -40.64
N ASP A 753 16.12 4.87 -41.29
CA ASP A 753 14.76 4.81 -40.73
C ASP A 753 14.30 3.36 -40.46
N GLU A 754 14.79 2.39 -41.24
CA GLU A 754 14.56 0.94 -41.02
C GLU A 754 15.22 0.39 -39.75
N ASP A 755 16.21 1.10 -39.20
CA ASP A 755 16.91 0.68 -38.00
C ASP A 755 16.17 1.13 -36.71
N PHE A 756 15.13 1.97 -36.85
CA PHE A 756 14.25 2.38 -35.76
C PHE A 756 13.03 1.45 -35.68
N THR A 757 12.52 1.25 -34.47
CA THR A 757 11.24 0.56 -34.23
C THR A 757 10.49 1.19 -33.07
N ILE A 758 9.21 0.85 -32.93
CA ILE A 758 8.36 1.32 -31.84
C ILE A 758 8.38 0.29 -30.72
N LEU A 759 8.46 0.78 -29.49
CA LEU A 759 8.23 0.05 -28.25
C LEU A 759 6.78 0.24 -27.81
N GLU A 760 6.10 -0.87 -27.57
CA GLU A 760 4.76 -0.89 -26.98
C GLU A 760 4.79 -1.49 -25.56
N PRO A 761 3.98 -0.95 -24.63
CA PRO A 761 3.90 -1.51 -23.28
C PRO A 761 3.12 -2.82 -23.28
N ILE A 762 3.74 -3.85 -22.70
CA ILE A 762 3.18 -5.18 -22.55
C ILE A 762 2.75 -5.41 -21.10
N MET A 763 1.57 -6.01 -20.94
CA MET A 763 0.99 -6.35 -19.66
C MET A 763 1.02 -7.86 -19.44
N ASN A 764 1.42 -8.25 -18.24
CA ASN A 764 1.14 -9.58 -17.71
C ASN A 764 -0.31 -9.60 -17.24
N VAL A 765 -1.17 -10.25 -17.99
CA VAL A 765 -2.61 -10.35 -17.73
C VAL A 765 -2.93 -11.72 -17.14
N ARG A 766 -3.53 -11.73 -15.96
CA ARG A 766 -4.09 -12.92 -15.32
C ARG A 766 -5.60 -12.83 -15.34
N THR A 767 -6.24 -13.68 -16.14
CA THR A 767 -7.70 -13.67 -16.33
C THR A 767 -8.34 -14.83 -15.59
N TYR A 768 -9.19 -14.53 -14.62
CA TYR A 768 -9.88 -15.47 -13.75
C TYR A 768 -11.27 -15.76 -14.30
N VAL A 769 -11.50 -17.00 -14.73
CA VAL A 769 -12.74 -17.42 -15.40
C VAL A 769 -13.14 -18.81 -14.96
N LEU A 770 -14.40 -19.16 -15.17
CA LEU A 770 -14.85 -20.53 -14.92
C LEU A 770 -14.41 -21.45 -16.05
N GLU A 771 -14.27 -22.74 -15.77
CA GLU A 771 -13.88 -23.73 -16.78
C GLU A 771 -14.78 -23.70 -18.03
N ALA A 772 -16.08 -23.46 -17.85
CA ALA A 772 -17.06 -23.35 -18.94
C ALA A 772 -16.81 -22.16 -19.89
N ASP A 773 -16.17 -21.09 -19.41
CA ASP A 773 -16.03 -19.83 -20.14
C ASP A 773 -14.61 -19.64 -20.75
N ILE A 774 -13.65 -20.55 -20.46
CA ILE A 774 -12.26 -20.45 -20.93
C ILE A 774 -12.18 -20.30 -22.45
N GLY A 775 -12.90 -21.12 -23.21
CA GLY A 775 -12.78 -21.15 -24.68
C GLY A 775 -13.09 -19.80 -25.31
N ASN A 776 -14.19 -19.17 -24.89
CA ASN A 776 -14.60 -17.86 -25.40
C ASN A 776 -13.61 -16.76 -25.01
N VAL A 777 -13.11 -16.80 -23.78
CA VAL A 777 -12.19 -15.78 -23.24
C VAL A 777 -10.80 -15.91 -23.87
N SER A 778 -10.28 -17.13 -23.98
CA SER A 778 -9.02 -17.43 -24.65
C SER A 778 -9.05 -17.00 -26.12
N GLN A 779 -10.17 -17.20 -26.81
CA GLN A 779 -10.33 -16.76 -28.19
C GLN A 779 -10.30 -15.23 -28.32
N ASP A 780 -11.00 -14.51 -27.44
CA ASP A 780 -11.01 -13.04 -27.44
C ASP A 780 -9.61 -12.47 -27.17
N LEU A 781 -8.93 -13.01 -26.15
CA LEU A 781 -7.56 -12.66 -25.81
C LEU A 781 -6.60 -12.84 -26.99
N MET A 782 -6.63 -13.98 -27.68
CA MET A 782 -5.71 -14.22 -28.80
C MET A 782 -6.05 -13.43 -30.06
N SER A 783 -7.34 -13.31 -30.40
CA SER A 783 -7.75 -12.80 -31.72
C SER A 783 -7.95 -11.30 -31.78
N VAL A 784 -8.60 -10.72 -30.77
CA VAL A 784 -8.88 -9.28 -30.72
C VAL A 784 -7.78 -8.57 -29.97
N ARG A 785 -7.31 -9.17 -28.87
CA ARG A 785 -6.38 -8.52 -27.95
C ARG A 785 -4.91 -8.80 -28.26
N ASN A 786 -4.62 -9.61 -29.28
CA ASN A 786 -3.27 -10.06 -29.65
C ASN A 786 -2.46 -10.58 -28.46
N ALA A 787 -3.13 -11.21 -27.49
CA ALA A 787 -2.49 -11.72 -26.30
C ALA A 787 -1.84 -13.08 -26.58
N LYS A 788 -0.64 -13.27 -26.06
CA LYS A 788 0.08 -14.54 -26.05
C LYS A 788 -0.24 -15.28 -24.76
N ILE A 789 -0.94 -16.41 -24.87
CA ILE A 789 -1.24 -17.24 -23.70
C ILE A 789 0.01 -18.00 -23.29
N MET A 790 0.43 -17.81 -22.04
CA MET A 790 1.58 -18.45 -21.44
C MET A 790 1.20 -19.78 -20.78
N GLY A 791 0.02 -19.83 -20.16
CA GLY A 791 -0.49 -21.01 -19.50
C GLY A 791 -1.94 -20.87 -19.07
N ILE A 792 -2.61 -22.01 -18.90
CA ILE A 792 -3.94 -22.09 -18.30
C ILE A 792 -3.82 -23.06 -17.13
N GLU A 793 -4.06 -22.56 -15.94
CA GLU A 793 -3.86 -23.29 -14.69
C GLU A 793 -5.15 -23.27 -13.87
N ASN A 794 -5.35 -24.28 -13.02
CA ASN A 794 -6.39 -24.17 -12.00
C ASN A 794 -6.00 -23.04 -11.04
N GLU A 795 -6.96 -22.24 -10.56
CA GLU A 795 -6.65 -21.14 -9.63
C GLU A 795 -5.92 -21.62 -8.36
N SER A 796 -6.13 -22.87 -7.95
CA SER A 796 -5.40 -23.52 -6.85
C SER A 796 -3.93 -23.86 -7.13
N GLU A 797 -3.47 -23.69 -8.37
CA GLU A 797 -2.12 -24.03 -8.85
C GLU A 797 -1.30 -22.79 -9.25
N VAL A 798 -1.93 -21.61 -9.30
CA VAL A 798 -1.29 -20.35 -9.73
C VAL A 798 -0.56 -19.70 -8.55
N GLY A 799 0.73 -19.39 -8.73
CA GLY A 799 1.62 -18.88 -7.67
C GLY A 799 2.78 -19.82 -7.32
N THR A 800 2.90 -20.94 -8.04
CA THR A 800 3.72 -22.12 -7.75
C THR A 800 5.23 -21.99 -7.99
N ASN A 801 5.74 -20.85 -8.44
CA ASN A 801 7.14 -20.76 -8.85
C ASN A 801 8.15 -20.43 -7.73
N ASN A 802 7.73 -20.00 -6.53
CA ASN A 802 8.71 -19.59 -5.52
C ASN A 802 8.87 -20.47 -4.27
N ASP A 803 7.94 -21.32 -3.82
CA ASP A 803 8.21 -22.21 -2.67
C ASP A 803 7.34 -23.48 -2.68
N ALA A 804 7.81 -24.56 -3.31
CA ALA A 804 7.10 -25.86 -3.33
C ALA A 804 6.82 -26.42 -1.91
N GLN A 805 7.61 -26.01 -0.92
CA GLN A 805 7.49 -26.43 0.47
C GLN A 805 6.33 -25.74 1.20
N ASP A 806 6.08 -24.46 0.91
CA ASP A 806 4.97 -23.69 1.47
C ASP A 806 3.62 -24.19 0.95
N LEU A 807 3.55 -24.58 -0.33
CA LEU A 807 2.33 -25.14 -0.91
C LEU A 807 1.92 -26.48 -0.28
N HIS A 808 2.90 -27.37 -0.05
CA HIS A 808 2.63 -28.64 0.62
C HIS A 808 2.15 -28.40 2.06
N TRP A 809 2.76 -27.44 2.76
CA TRP A 809 2.31 -27.02 4.08
C TRP A 809 0.88 -26.47 4.03
N CYS A 810 0.54 -25.55 3.12
CA CYS A 810 -0.82 -25.00 2.98
C CYS A 810 -1.87 -26.09 2.68
N LYS A 811 -1.59 -27.01 1.75
CA LYS A 811 -2.52 -28.12 1.43
C LYS A 811 -2.73 -29.07 2.61
N LYS A 812 -1.65 -29.38 3.33
CA LYS A 812 -1.71 -30.19 4.56
C LYS A 812 -2.55 -29.49 5.63
N GLN A 813 -2.25 -28.23 5.92
CA GLN A 813 -2.94 -27.43 6.93
C GLN A 813 -4.40 -27.18 6.56
N MET A 814 -4.75 -26.98 5.30
CA MET A 814 -6.14 -26.84 4.84
C MET A 814 -6.96 -28.11 5.10
N THR A 815 -6.33 -29.28 5.05
CA THR A 815 -6.97 -30.57 5.35
C THR A 815 -7.10 -30.81 6.86
N GLU A 816 -6.09 -30.40 7.62
CA GLU A 816 -6.04 -30.54 9.09
C GLU A 816 -6.90 -29.48 9.82
N THR A 817 -7.10 -28.30 9.23
CA THR A 817 -7.88 -27.22 9.84
C THR A 817 -9.33 -27.65 9.98
N TYR A 818 -9.79 -27.76 11.22
CA TYR A 818 -11.20 -27.98 11.53
C TYR A 818 -12.03 -26.78 11.05
N VAL A 819 -13.13 -27.08 10.35
CA VAL A 819 -14.12 -26.08 9.96
C VAL A 819 -15.53 -26.59 10.31
N PRO A 820 -16.41 -25.69 10.80
CA PRO A 820 -17.79 -26.03 11.12
C PRO A 820 -18.60 -26.34 9.86
N PHE A 821 -19.80 -26.88 10.05
CA PHE A 821 -20.63 -27.35 8.95
C PHE A 821 -21.32 -26.19 8.20
N ASP A 822 -21.18 -26.14 6.88
CA ASP A 822 -21.79 -25.09 6.04
C ASP A 822 -23.25 -25.42 5.67
N ALA A 823 -24.20 -24.92 6.46
CA ALA A 823 -25.63 -25.22 6.33
C ALA A 823 -26.27 -24.77 5.00
N THR A 824 -25.77 -23.68 4.40
CA THR A 824 -26.31 -23.08 3.17
C THR A 824 -25.71 -23.68 1.88
N MET A 825 -24.59 -24.41 1.98
CA MET A 825 -23.85 -24.96 0.84
C MET A 825 -24.40 -26.31 0.35
N GLN A 826 -25.29 -26.97 1.08
CA GLN A 826 -25.92 -28.23 0.64
C GLN A 826 -26.71 -28.07 -0.67
N TYR A 827 -27.22 -26.87 -0.97
CA TYR A 827 -27.88 -26.56 -2.24
C TYR A 827 -26.91 -26.50 -3.44
N LEU A 828 -25.61 -26.30 -3.19
CA LEU A 828 -24.56 -26.17 -4.20
C LEU A 828 -23.86 -27.50 -4.53
N GLN A 829 -23.88 -28.51 -3.65
CA GLN A 829 -23.20 -29.79 -3.90
C GLN A 829 -23.77 -30.59 -5.09
N ASN A 830 -24.97 -30.26 -5.57
CA ASN A 830 -25.53 -30.84 -6.80
C ASN A 830 -25.02 -30.18 -8.10
N ASN A 831 -24.30 -29.06 -8.00
CA ASN A 831 -23.51 -28.51 -9.09
C ASN A 831 -22.04 -28.79 -8.76
N ASN A 832 -21.39 -29.65 -9.56
CA ASN A 832 -19.94 -29.88 -9.48
C ASN A 832 -19.22 -28.55 -9.21
N GLY A 833 -18.36 -28.54 -8.18
CA GLY A 833 -17.62 -27.37 -7.74
C GLY A 833 -17.06 -26.63 -8.94
N VAL A 834 -17.46 -25.38 -9.10
CA VAL A 834 -17.09 -24.57 -10.25
C VAL A 834 -15.60 -24.27 -10.13
N SER A 835 -14.78 -25.07 -10.81
CA SER A 835 -13.34 -24.85 -10.97
C SER A 835 -13.13 -23.50 -11.64
N LYS A 836 -12.55 -22.57 -10.87
CA LYS A 836 -12.00 -21.33 -11.40
C LYS A 836 -10.64 -21.64 -12.01
N MET A 837 -10.46 -21.18 -13.22
CA MET A 837 -9.26 -21.33 -14.04
C MET A 837 -8.66 -19.95 -14.23
N VAL A 838 -7.34 -19.91 -14.32
CA VAL A 838 -6.59 -18.68 -14.56
C VAL A 838 -5.85 -18.82 -15.88
N ILE A 839 -6.12 -17.88 -16.78
CA ILE A 839 -5.42 -17.74 -18.04
C ILE A 839 -4.32 -16.70 -17.82
N SER A 840 -3.07 -17.16 -17.81
CA SER A 840 -1.90 -16.29 -17.77
C SER A 840 -1.51 -15.95 -19.19
N SER A 841 -1.50 -14.66 -19.53
CA SER A 841 -1.21 -14.18 -20.88
C SER A 841 -0.43 -12.87 -20.88
N GLU A 842 0.32 -12.62 -21.94
CA GLU A 842 1.00 -11.36 -22.21
C GLU A 842 0.23 -10.61 -23.29
N ALA A 843 -0.23 -9.39 -23.02
CA ALA A 843 -1.05 -8.63 -23.96
C ALA A 843 -0.57 -7.16 -24.09
N PRO A 844 -0.61 -6.56 -25.29
CA PRO A 844 -0.35 -5.14 -25.44
C PRO A 844 -1.39 -4.30 -24.70
N LEU A 845 -0.93 -3.28 -23.95
CA LEU A 845 -1.80 -2.45 -23.11
C LEU A 845 -2.91 -1.77 -23.92
N ARG A 846 -2.63 -1.28 -25.13
CA ARG A 846 -3.63 -0.59 -25.99
C ARG A 846 -4.82 -1.48 -26.28
N GLU A 847 -4.57 -2.76 -26.50
CA GLU A 847 -5.65 -3.68 -26.81
C GLU A 847 -6.44 -4.05 -25.56
N MET A 848 -5.92 -3.87 -24.35
CA MET A 848 -6.63 -4.22 -23.12
C MET A 848 -7.55 -3.12 -22.58
N ILE A 849 -7.62 -1.96 -23.23
CA ILE A 849 -8.51 -0.84 -22.87
C ILE A 849 -9.97 -1.29 -22.92
N GLY A 850 -10.73 -0.97 -21.86
CA GLY A 850 -12.14 -1.37 -21.73
C GLY A 850 -12.41 -2.88 -21.66
N TYR A 851 -11.39 -3.72 -21.42
CA TYR A 851 -11.56 -5.18 -21.48
C TYR A 851 -12.52 -5.72 -20.42
N LEU A 852 -12.59 -5.11 -19.22
CA LEU A 852 -13.42 -5.60 -18.11
C LEU A 852 -14.90 -5.75 -18.49
N SER A 853 -15.46 -4.74 -19.17
CA SER A 853 -16.85 -4.75 -19.62
C SER A 853 -17.11 -5.90 -20.61
N LYS A 854 -16.17 -6.14 -21.52
CA LYS A 854 -16.25 -7.24 -22.48
C LYS A 854 -16.10 -8.60 -21.81
N LEU A 855 -15.12 -8.75 -20.92
CA LEU A 855 -14.90 -9.97 -20.13
C LEU A 855 -16.13 -10.32 -19.30
N ARG A 856 -16.73 -9.35 -18.62
CA ARG A 856 -17.98 -9.53 -17.87
C ARG A 856 -19.11 -9.97 -18.79
N SER A 857 -19.25 -9.39 -19.99
CA SER A 857 -20.25 -9.85 -20.96
C SER A 857 -20.01 -11.31 -21.39
N LEU A 858 -18.76 -11.73 -21.60
CA LEU A 858 -18.41 -13.10 -22.01
C LEU A 858 -18.66 -14.13 -20.92
N THR A 859 -18.54 -13.73 -19.65
CA THR A 859 -18.54 -14.62 -18.47
C THR A 859 -19.81 -14.50 -17.62
N LYS A 860 -20.82 -13.80 -18.13
CA LYS A 860 -22.08 -13.48 -17.41
C LYS A 860 -21.81 -12.75 -16.07
N GLY A 861 -20.83 -11.84 -16.08
CA GLY A 861 -20.46 -10.98 -14.95
C GLY A 861 -19.46 -11.58 -13.96
N ARG A 862 -18.99 -12.82 -14.19
CA ARG A 862 -18.17 -13.56 -13.22
C ARG A 862 -16.66 -13.52 -13.47
N GLY A 863 -16.26 -13.08 -14.66
CA GLY A 863 -14.86 -12.98 -15.05
C GLY A 863 -14.21 -11.73 -14.45
N LEU A 864 -13.01 -11.92 -13.95
CA LEU A 864 -12.13 -10.87 -13.45
C LEU A 864 -10.79 -11.00 -14.16
N TYR A 865 -10.03 -9.91 -14.25
CA TYR A 865 -8.63 -9.99 -14.64
C TYR A 865 -7.81 -9.01 -13.81
N ASP A 866 -6.55 -9.36 -13.58
CA ASP A 866 -5.52 -8.45 -13.08
C ASP A 866 -4.51 -8.24 -14.21
N MET A 867 -3.91 -7.06 -14.25
CA MET A 867 -2.84 -6.74 -15.19
C MET A 867 -1.70 -6.01 -14.49
N GLU A 868 -0.47 -6.43 -14.76
CA GLU A 868 0.74 -5.79 -14.25
C GLU A 868 1.63 -5.41 -15.44
N LEU A 869 2.25 -4.22 -15.37
CA LEU A 869 3.18 -3.80 -16.41
C LEU A 869 4.39 -4.74 -16.39
N LYS A 870 4.60 -5.49 -17.47
CA LYS A 870 5.79 -6.32 -17.66
C LYS A 870 6.99 -5.44 -18.06
N GLY A 871 6.74 -4.50 -18.96
CA GLY A 871 7.76 -3.63 -19.53
C GLY A 871 7.40 -3.18 -20.94
N MET A 872 8.41 -2.72 -21.67
CA MET A 872 8.27 -2.29 -23.06
C MET A 872 8.90 -3.34 -23.98
N GLU A 873 8.16 -3.82 -24.97
CA GLU A 873 8.66 -4.75 -25.99
C GLU A 873 8.59 -4.12 -27.39
N ARG A 874 9.44 -4.58 -28.31
CA ARG A 874 9.45 -4.10 -29.69
C ARG A 874 8.20 -4.58 -30.42
N ALA A 875 7.46 -3.64 -30.97
CA ALA A 875 6.35 -3.94 -31.85
C ALA A 875 6.85 -4.62 -33.14
N SER A 876 6.09 -5.59 -33.66
CA SER A 876 6.37 -6.21 -34.95
C SER A 876 6.21 -5.21 -36.09
N LEU A 877 6.84 -5.45 -37.25
CA LEU A 877 6.78 -4.51 -38.39
C LEU A 877 5.36 -4.21 -38.86
N ASP A 878 4.48 -5.22 -38.88
CA ASP A 878 3.07 -5.02 -39.24
C ASP A 878 2.33 -4.20 -38.17
N ARG A 879 2.66 -4.41 -36.90
CA ARG A 879 2.10 -3.67 -35.77
C ARG A 879 2.57 -2.21 -35.75
N VAL A 880 3.85 -1.95 -36.07
CA VAL A 880 4.39 -0.59 -36.20
C VAL A 880 3.61 0.20 -37.25
N ARG A 881 3.28 -0.40 -38.40
CA ARG A 881 2.45 0.26 -39.43
C ARG A 881 1.06 0.61 -38.89
N GLN A 882 0.40 -0.32 -38.20
CA GLN A 882 -0.89 -0.05 -37.58
C GLN A 882 -0.83 1.07 -36.52
N ILE A 883 0.27 1.17 -35.77
CA ILE A 883 0.45 2.22 -34.76
C ILE A 883 0.72 3.57 -35.42
N LEU A 884 1.43 3.60 -36.55
CA LEU A 884 1.70 4.85 -37.29
C LEU A 884 0.48 5.34 -38.08
N ASP A 885 -0.38 4.43 -38.55
CA ASP A 885 -1.60 4.76 -39.29
C ASP A 885 -2.75 5.26 -38.38
N ASN A 886 -2.75 4.88 -37.09
CA ASN A 886 -3.77 5.23 -36.09
C ASN A 886 -3.25 6.23 -35.07
#